data_AF-A0A5D4HA52-F1
#
_entry.id   AF-A0A5D4HA52-F1
#
_cell.length_a   1.000
_cell.length_b   1.000
_cell.length_c   1.000
_cell.angle_alpha   90.00
_cell.angle_beta   90.00
_cell.angle_gamma   90.00
#
_symmetry.space_group_name_H-M   'P 1'
#
loop_
_entity.id
_entity.type
_entity.pdbx_description
1 polymer ?
#
loop_
_entity_poly.entity_id
_entity_poly.type
_entity_poly.pdbx_seq_one_letter_code
_entity_poly.pdbx_strand_id
1 'polypeptide(L)'
;MEQTVYPHFTIDGQDYLIDTQESQWSIGKMSHTLVTDIIVESTDIKRDKQKLLLSEYNEDGCIKIHVEASGIFNRWVPTGMFQYEADKDGETYTYFRKDGLEYSLDFFGSVSYEDGAVRIQGELRPPYGDKPIFPIEASVVFDPAVLDWRDYRFKSLAETAGADPQQVRLLEITNPSFRELPGEIFHFSNLEHLSIVNKSNYWDNVKLPLEDLTEQFGSLKRLKSLSINNASIKHLPASLTNLTALENLNISLCELEELPEATWKLPHLQYLILTDNKLKTIPTEMHLPALQTLSVEKNQLHRLPETLTKQAKIRLIRASGNPFESLPESFGFFKGLELTMPEKKRLLDTSYKGADGKGTIKWDDTVYEAQQDKALIAPVEDIIKEHKLGRYKKVLLSLVKRTVGFNQTQAEDYIEIGNHRFGGRPDLPQDIAFPTFHDKHENKQFHYEFIAQINCEQIAHLQDYLPCTGSLFFFFKSIQLFGFDNNDLAHVIYIEDNSTLASGKRFKLQEEDFFELIDGEYAPYKAEAFVSVSAPSFYAHHQNTYLFEGKAKSLADKEDLLEDLYETYEEPVRFLKEFDHAVNSYVFTQHESPELQAALSLKGNPQDWIILLQVKSRGDFQWGDAGDLFFVIHKSDLTKKDFSNVFITMESS
;
A
#
# COMPACT_ATOMS: atom_id res chain seq x y z
N MET A 1 50.86 -19.11 12.78
CA MET A 1 49.87 -19.75 11.89
C MET A 1 49.33 -20.95 12.66
N GLU A 2 48.43 -20.70 13.61
CA GLU A 2 47.66 -21.78 14.22
C GLU A 2 46.56 -22.14 13.21
N GLN A 3 46.47 -23.43 12.86
CA GLN A 3 45.40 -23.97 12.05
C GLN A 3 44.10 -23.87 12.85
N THR A 4 43.25 -22.90 12.53
CA THR A 4 41.91 -22.80 13.10
C THR A 4 41.13 -24.06 12.73
N VAL A 5 40.65 -24.79 13.75
CA VAL A 5 39.83 -25.98 13.58
C VAL A 5 38.46 -25.56 13.04
N TYR A 6 38.00 -26.21 11.98
CA TYR A 6 36.67 -26.03 11.38
C TYR A 6 35.79 -27.25 11.69
N PRO A 7 34.50 -27.08 12.03
CA PRO A 7 33.73 -25.84 12.19
C PRO A 7 33.80 -25.24 13.63
N HIS A 8 33.62 -23.93 13.77
CA HIS A 8 33.52 -23.24 15.08
C HIS A 8 32.56 -22.03 15.01
N PHE A 9 32.00 -21.66 16.15
CA PHE A 9 31.17 -20.45 16.31
C PHE A 9 31.36 -19.87 17.70
N THR A 10 31.77 -18.62 17.78
CA THR A 10 32.06 -17.93 19.04
C THR A 10 31.40 -16.57 19.12
N ILE A 11 30.86 -16.24 20.29
CA ILE A 11 30.41 -14.89 20.64
C ILE A 11 31.04 -14.51 21.99
N ASP A 12 31.69 -13.36 22.05
CA ASP A 12 32.37 -12.85 23.26
C ASP A 12 33.34 -13.88 23.86
N GLY A 13 34.08 -14.56 22.99
CA GLY A 13 35.06 -15.60 23.34
C GLY A 13 34.47 -16.90 23.91
N GLN A 14 33.14 -17.07 23.90
CA GLN A 14 32.46 -18.30 24.30
C GLN A 14 32.06 -19.13 23.07
N ASP A 15 32.26 -20.44 23.15
CA ASP A 15 31.86 -21.40 22.12
C ASP A 15 30.35 -21.68 22.16
N TYR A 16 29.75 -21.71 20.97
CA TYR A 16 28.37 -22.13 20.72
C TYR A 16 28.35 -23.42 19.91
N LEU A 17 27.42 -24.31 20.24
CA LEU A 17 27.27 -25.57 19.52
C LEU A 17 26.53 -25.31 18.21
N ILE A 18 27.15 -25.63 17.07
CA ILE A 18 26.51 -25.52 15.76
C ILE A 18 25.60 -26.73 15.55
N ASP A 19 24.32 -26.49 15.33
CA ASP A 19 23.38 -27.52 14.89
C ASP A 19 23.56 -27.76 13.39
N THR A 20 24.34 -28.78 13.05
CA THR A 20 24.59 -29.17 11.66
C THR A 20 23.39 -29.81 10.95
N GLN A 21 22.34 -30.22 11.67
CA GLN A 21 21.13 -30.79 11.07
C GLN A 21 20.16 -29.69 10.65
N GLU A 22 20.02 -28.66 11.49
CA GLU A 22 19.12 -27.54 11.23
C GLU A 22 19.80 -26.40 10.44
N SER A 23 21.14 -26.29 10.49
CA SER A 23 21.87 -25.35 9.62
C SER A 23 21.76 -25.78 8.15
N GLN A 24 21.40 -24.84 7.27
CA GLN A 24 21.05 -25.13 5.88
C GLN A 24 21.66 -24.10 4.91
N TRP A 25 21.99 -24.60 3.72
CA TRP A 25 22.47 -23.81 2.59
C TRP A 25 21.64 -24.16 1.38
N SER A 26 20.96 -23.18 0.81
CA SER A 26 20.09 -23.39 -0.33
C SER A 26 20.00 -22.15 -1.19
N ILE A 27 19.55 -22.31 -2.43
CA ILE A 27 19.13 -21.17 -3.23
C ILE A 27 17.67 -20.85 -2.90
N GLY A 28 17.41 -19.65 -2.41
CA GLY A 28 16.08 -19.23 -1.99
C GLY A 28 15.10 -19.22 -3.16
N LYS A 29 13.92 -19.83 -2.99
CA LYS A 29 12.91 -19.94 -4.06
C LYS A 29 12.32 -18.60 -4.49
N MET A 30 12.27 -17.62 -3.59
CA MET A 30 11.71 -16.29 -3.84
C MET A 30 12.81 -15.26 -4.10
N SER A 31 13.85 -15.26 -3.27
CA SER A 31 14.97 -14.32 -3.38
C SER A 31 15.91 -14.66 -4.54
N HIS A 32 16.03 -15.94 -4.91
CA HIS A 32 17.00 -16.45 -5.88
C HIS A 32 18.45 -16.12 -5.52
N THR A 33 18.72 -15.93 -4.23
CA THR A 33 20.03 -15.70 -3.63
C THR A 33 20.49 -16.95 -2.90
N LEU A 34 21.77 -17.02 -2.53
CA LEU A 34 22.24 -18.04 -1.60
C LEU A 34 21.72 -17.69 -0.20
N VAL A 35 20.89 -18.55 0.36
CA VAL A 35 20.43 -18.49 1.75
C VAL A 35 21.35 -19.36 2.59
N THR A 36 21.92 -18.77 3.64
CA THR A 36 22.74 -19.42 4.64
C THR A 36 22.07 -19.28 6.00
N ASP A 37 21.56 -20.38 6.52
CA ASP A 37 21.01 -20.49 7.87
C ASP A 37 22.01 -21.23 8.75
N ILE A 38 22.55 -20.56 9.76
CA ILE A 38 23.42 -21.14 10.78
C ILE A 38 22.65 -21.12 12.10
N ILE A 39 22.40 -22.29 12.65
CA ILE A 39 21.71 -22.45 13.93
C ILE A 39 22.74 -22.87 14.97
N VAL A 40 22.78 -22.13 16.07
CA VAL A 40 23.67 -22.41 17.19
C VAL A 40 22.93 -22.36 18.52
N GLU A 41 23.40 -23.16 19.48
CA GLU A 41 22.83 -23.21 20.82
C GLU A 41 23.80 -22.63 21.85
N SER A 42 23.26 -21.77 22.74
CA SER A 42 24.01 -21.24 23.87
C SER A 42 24.36 -22.34 24.88
N THR A 43 25.63 -22.39 25.24
CA THR A 43 26.14 -23.30 26.28
C THR A 43 25.93 -22.76 27.69
N ASP A 44 25.53 -21.49 27.85
CA ASP A 44 25.18 -20.84 29.13
C ASP A 44 24.12 -19.75 28.95
N ILE A 45 22.85 -20.17 28.83
CA ILE A 45 21.69 -19.30 28.62
C ILE A 45 21.57 -18.22 29.73
N LYS A 46 21.89 -18.58 30.98
CA LYS A 46 21.77 -17.64 32.11
C LYS A 46 22.78 -16.51 31.99
N ARG A 47 24.04 -16.81 31.66
CA ARG A 47 25.07 -15.80 31.39
C ARG A 47 24.67 -14.90 30.23
N ASP A 48 24.21 -15.48 29.13
CA ASP A 48 23.94 -14.72 27.92
C ASP A 48 22.72 -13.80 28.06
N LYS A 49 21.69 -14.22 28.82
CA LYS A 49 20.61 -13.31 29.24
C LYS A 49 21.09 -12.21 30.17
N GLN A 50 21.93 -12.53 31.16
CA GLN A 50 22.48 -11.54 32.09
C GLN A 50 23.32 -10.47 31.38
N LYS A 51 24.02 -10.85 30.31
CA LYS A 51 24.82 -9.92 29.50
C LYS A 51 23.99 -9.10 28.52
N LEU A 52 22.70 -9.38 28.35
CA LEU A 52 21.85 -8.83 27.28
C LEU A 52 22.35 -9.24 25.88
N LEU A 53 22.85 -10.47 25.75
CA LEU A 53 23.19 -11.07 24.46
C LEU A 53 21.98 -11.84 23.89
N LEU A 54 21.33 -12.65 24.72
CA LEU A 54 20.06 -13.31 24.39
C LEU A 54 18.89 -12.43 24.85
N SER A 55 17.81 -12.45 24.06
CA SER A 55 16.56 -11.79 24.47
C SER A 55 15.96 -12.44 25.72
N GLU A 56 15.18 -11.68 26.48
CA GLU A 56 14.49 -12.20 27.68
C GLU A 56 13.54 -13.37 27.36
N TYR A 57 12.95 -13.38 26.16
CA TYR A 57 12.02 -14.39 25.65
C TYR A 57 12.70 -15.65 25.09
N ASN A 58 14.02 -15.65 24.90
CA ASN A 58 14.73 -16.83 24.38
C ASN A 58 14.96 -17.86 25.49
N GLU A 59 14.12 -18.88 25.62
CA GLU A 59 14.22 -19.88 26.69
C GLU A 59 15.11 -21.08 26.36
N ASP A 60 15.26 -21.41 25.08
CA ASP A 60 15.98 -22.60 24.61
C ASP A 60 17.46 -22.32 24.30
N GLY A 61 17.88 -21.05 24.26
CA GLY A 61 19.24 -20.64 23.94
C GLY A 61 19.57 -20.73 22.45
N CYS A 62 18.57 -20.95 21.59
CA CYS A 62 18.75 -21.09 20.16
C CYS A 62 19.01 -19.70 19.53
N ILE A 63 20.05 -19.59 18.73
CA ILE A 63 20.38 -18.41 17.93
C ILE A 63 20.38 -18.84 16.46
N LYS A 64 19.63 -18.12 15.63
CA LYS A 64 19.65 -18.32 14.18
C LYS A 64 20.30 -17.12 13.51
N ILE A 65 21.36 -17.37 12.75
CA ILE A 65 21.97 -16.41 11.85
C ILE A 65 21.54 -16.74 10.42
N HIS A 66 20.84 -15.80 9.80
CA HIS A 66 20.36 -15.90 8.44
C HIS A 66 21.11 -14.89 7.56
N VAL A 67 21.78 -15.37 6.52
CA VAL A 67 22.49 -14.53 5.55
C VAL A 67 21.99 -14.83 4.14
N GLU A 68 21.55 -13.79 3.42
CA GLU A 68 21.34 -13.86 1.98
C GLU A 68 22.51 -13.26 1.22
N ALA A 69 22.96 -13.92 0.14
CA ALA A 69 24.09 -13.46 -0.65
C ALA A 69 23.87 -13.62 -2.16
N SER A 70 24.29 -12.62 -2.94
CA SER A 70 24.22 -12.60 -4.41
C SER A 70 25.52 -12.07 -5.02
N GLY A 71 25.78 -12.34 -6.30
CA GLY A 71 27.04 -11.93 -6.94
C GLY A 71 28.25 -12.77 -6.52
N ILE A 72 28.03 -14.04 -6.15
CA ILE A 72 29.04 -14.92 -5.54
C ILE A 72 29.28 -16.21 -6.31
N PHE A 73 28.61 -16.42 -7.44
CA PHE A 73 28.88 -17.63 -8.21
C PHE A 73 30.32 -17.60 -8.76
N ASN A 74 31.07 -18.67 -8.51
CA ASN A 74 32.37 -18.91 -9.13
C ASN A 74 32.57 -20.40 -9.39
N ARG A 75 32.31 -20.85 -10.64
CA ARG A 75 32.47 -22.25 -11.06
C ARG A 75 31.82 -23.25 -10.09
N TRP A 76 30.56 -23.02 -9.74
CA TRP A 76 29.73 -23.84 -8.84
C TRP A 76 30.08 -23.78 -7.35
N VAL A 77 31.05 -22.94 -6.97
CA VAL A 77 31.42 -22.70 -5.58
C VAL A 77 31.11 -21.24 -5.23
N PRO A 78 30.37 -20.97 -4.15
CA PRO A 78 30.17 -19.60 -3.68
C PRO A 78 31.51 -18.96 -3.29
N THR A 79 31.80 -17.79 -3.82
CA THR A 79 33.01 -17.03 -3.51
C THR A 79 32.69 -15.54 -3.47
N GLY A 80 32.95 -14.88 -2.33
CA GLY A 80 32.69 -13.45 -2.17
C GLY A 80 32.86 -12.98 -0.73
N MET A 81 32.89 -11.66 -0.51
CA MET A 81 32.95 -11.06 0.82
C MET A 81 32.07 -9.82 0.88
N PHE A 82 31.32 -9.71 1.96
CA PHE A 82 30.36 -8.64 2.23
C PHE A 82 30.72 -7.92 3.52
N GLN A 83 30.54 -6.61 3.56
CA GLN A 83 30.76 -5.77 4.73
C GLN A 83 29.44 -5.17 5.19
N TYR A 84 29.23 -5.16 6.50
CA TYR A 84 28.06 -4.63 7.18
C TYR A 84 28.52 -3.47 8.08
N GLU A 85 28.16 -2.25 7.72
CA GLU A 85 28.52 -1.01 8.41
C GLU A 85 27.27 -0.25 8.87
N ALA A 86 27.42 0.68 9.83
CA ALA A 86 26.33 1.54 10.27
C ALA A 86 25.78 2.39 9.12
N ASP A 87 24.45 2.45 9.01
CA ASP A 87 23.71 3.29 8.06
C ASP A 87 24.04 3.05 6.58
N LYS A 88 24.62 1.89 6.24
CA LYS A 88 24.86 1.47 4.85
C LYS A 88 24.33 0.06 4.63
N ASP A 89 23.21 -0.04 3.94
CA ASP A 89 22.90 -1.28 3.23
C ASP A 89 24.00 -1.49 2.18
N GLY A 90 24.62 -2.67 2.19
CA GLY A 90 25.53 -3.05 1.13
C GLY A 90 24.82 -2.89 -0.22
N GLU A 91 25.50 -2.28 -1.21
CA GLU A 91 24.95 -1.95 -2.55
C GLU A 91 24.41 -3.16 -3.36
N THR A 92 24.36 -4.34 -2.75
CA THR A 92 23.92 -5.61 -3.30
C THR A 92 23.12 -6.32 -2.21
N TYR A 93 21.80 -6.49 -2.40
CA TYR A 93 20.86 -7.30 -1.58
C TYR A 93 21.54 -8.41 -0.75
N THR A 94 22.07 -8.05 0.42
CA THR A 94 22.67 -8.97 1.38
C THR A 94 22.05 -8.65 2.72
N TYR A 95 21.29 -9.59 3.24
CA TYR A 95 20.50 -9.40 4.44
C TYR A 95 21.08 -10.27 5.54
N PHE A 96 21.42 -9.67 6.68
CA PHE A 96 21.84 -10.38 7.88
C PHE A 96 20.73 -10.29 8.91
N ARG A 97 20.12 -11.41 9.24
CA ARG A 97 19.11 -11.50 10.30
C ARG A 97 19.60 -12.39 11.42
N LYS A 98 19.28 -11.97 12.63
CA LYS A 98 19.57 -12.68 13.86
C LYS A 98 18.30 -12.90 14.66
N ASP A 99 17.89 -14.15 14.78
CA ASP A 99 16.82 -14.53 15.69
C ASP A 99 17.42 -15.11 16.99
N GLY A 100 16.72 -14.90 18.11
CA GLY A 100 17.13 -15.37 19.42
C GLY A 100 18.06 -14.43 20.20
N LEU A 101 18.86 -13.62 19.50
CA LEU A 101 19.67 -12.55 20.10
C LEU A 101 18.81 -11.36 20.57
N GLU A 102 19.36 -10.56 21.47
CA GLU A 102 18.75 -9.31 21.95
C GLU A 102 18.40 -8.37 20.77
N TYR A 103 17.18 -7.82 20.80
CA TYR A 103 16.60 -7.12 19.66
C TYR A 103 17.34 -5.83 19.35
N SER A 104 17.91 -5.21 20.39
CA SER A 104 18.64 -3.94 20.29
C SER A 104 20.05 -4.04 19.71
N LEU A 105 20.59 -5.25 19.50
CA LEU A 105 21.89 -5.46 18.87
C LEU A 105 21.78 -5.39 17.34
N ASP A 106 22.84 -5.02 16.65
CA ASP A 106 23.02 -5.14 15.20
C ASP A 106 24.38 -5.76 14.90
N PHE A 107 24.52 -6.40 13.73
CA PHE A 107 25.79 -6.99 13.29
C PHE A 107 26.61 -5.97 12.50
N PHE A 108 27.89 -5.81 12.89
CA PHE A 108 28.87 -5.01 12.18
C PHE A 108 30.10 -5.86 11.90
N GLY A 109 30.51 -5.96 10.63
CA GLY A 109 31.66 -6.78 10.26
C GLY A 109 31.50 -7.38 8.87
N SER A 110 32.01 -8.59 8.70
CA SER A 110 32.11 -9.23 7.40
C SER A 110 31.56 -10.64 7.37
N VAL A 111 30.96 -10.99 6.24
CA VAL A 111 30.62 -12.37 5.88
C VAL A 111 31.35 -12.72 4.60
N SER A 112 32.06 -13.84 4.56
CA SER A 112 32.76 -14.31 3.37
C SER A 112 32.48 -15.76 3.05
N TYR A 113 32.45 -16.06 1.75
CA TYR A 113 32.33 -17.39 1.18
C TYR A 113 33.65 -17.72 0.48
N GLU A 114 34.30 -18.80 0.87
CA GLU A 114 35.57 -19.25 0.27
C GLU A 114 35.70 -20.77 0.46
N ASP A 115 36.00 -21.51 -0.62
CA ASP A 115 36.28 -22.96 -0.59
C ASP A 115 35.24 -23.82 0.15
N GLY A 116 33.94 -23.49 0.03
CA GLY A 116 32.85 -24.21 0.71
C GLY A 116 32.73 -23.91 2.20
N ALA A 117 33.36 -22.83 2.67
CA ALA A 117 33.20 -22.30 4.01
C ALA A 117 32.49 -20.95 3.99
N VAL A 118 31.68 -20.71 5.01
CA VAL A 118 31.13 -19.39 5.36
C VAL A 118 31.86 -18.91 6.60
N ARG A 119 32.49 -17.74 6.52
CA ARG A 119 33.16 -17.08 7.65
C ARG A 119 32.43 -15.81 8.02
N ILE A 120 32.14 -15.64 9.30
CA ILE A 120 31.53 -14.44 9.88
C ILE A 120 32.55 -13.87 10.86
N GLN A 121 32.88 -12.59 10.73
CA GLN A 121 33.81 -11.92 11.62
C GLN A 121 33.35 -10.49 11.86
N GLY A 122 33.13 -10.12 13.12
CA GLY A 122 32.63 -8.79 13.45
C GLY A 122 32.29 -8.64 14.93
N GLU A 123 31.29 -7.81 15.19
CA GLU A 123 30.73 -7.56 16.52
C GLU A 123 29.21 -7.36 16.46
N LEU A 124 28.55 -7.70 17.57
CA LEU A 124 27.14 -7.40 17.82
C LEU A 124 27.09 -6.25 18.83
N ARG A 125 26.44 -5.13 18.48
CA ARG A 125 26.29 -3.96 19.37
C ARG A 125 25.08 -3.12 19.00
N PRO A 126 24.59 -2.23 19.87
CA PRO A 126 23.52 -1.31 19.50
C PRO A 126 23.92 -0.35 18.38
N PRO A 127 22.97 0.06 17.49
CA PRO A 127 23.25 0.93 16.36
C PRO A 127 23.81 2.29 16.80
N TYR A 128 23.26 2.86 17.88
CA TYR A 128 23.61 4.19 18.39
C TYR A 128 24.30 4.15 19.77
N GLY A 129 24.76 2.98 20.22
CA GLY A 129 25.32 2.78 21.56
C GLY A 129 26.67 2.08 21.54
N ASP A 130 27.56 2.48 22.46
CA ASP A 130 28.91 1.91 22.57
C ASP A 130 28.97 0.59 23.34
N LYS A 131 27.89 0.18 24.03
CA LYS A 131 27.82 -1.04 24.86
C LYS A 131 26.38 -1.58 24.96
N PRO A 132 26.19 -2.91 25.14
CA PRO A 132 27.24 -3.94 25.14
C PRO A 132 27.80 -4.19 23.73
N ILE A 133 29.04 -4.68 23.64
CA ILE A 133 29.69 -5.11 22.39
C ILE A 133 30.08 -6.57 22.57
N PHE A 134 29.68 -7.42 21.62
CA PHE A 134 30.02 -8.83 21.59
C PHE A 134 30.76 -9.19 20.31
N PRO A 135 32.09 -9.40 20.35
CA PRO A 135 32.81 -9.92 19.20
C PRO A 135 32.22 -11.25 18.74
N ILE A 136 32.01 -11.42 17.44
CA ILE A 136 31.50 -12.66 16.83
C ILE A 136 32.52 -13.16 15.81
N GLU A 137 32.89 -14.43 15.93
CA GLU A 137 33.72 -15.14 14.97
C GLU A 137 33.16 -16.52 14.74
N ALA A 138 32.83 -16.83 13.49
CA ALA A 138 32.33 -18.13 13.10
C ALA A 138 32.95 -18.58 11.79
N SER A 139 33.15 -19.89 11.66
CA SER A 139 33.42 -20.51 10.39
C SER A 139 32.75 -21.87 10.30
N VAL A 140 31.87 -21.98 9.32
CA VAL A 140 31.06 -23.17 9.08
C VAL A 140 31.33 -23.69 7.68
N VAL A 141 31.48 -25.01 7.54
CA VAL A 141 31.74 -25.66 6.25
C VAL A 141 30.44 -26.28 5.75
N PHE A 142 30.20 -26.18 4.46
CA PHE A 142 29.09 -26.84 3.77
C PHE A 142 29.57 -27.43 2.45
N ASP A 143 28.82 -28.38 1.90
CA ASP A 143 29.10 -28.93 0.58
C ASP A 143 28.43 -28.05 -0.50
N PRO A 144 29.19 -27.32 -1.35
CA PRO A 144 28.59 -26.51 -2.41
C PRO A 144 27.78 -27.30 -3.43
N ALA A 145 27.99 -28.62 -3.53
CA ALA A 145 27.26 -29.47 -4.45
C ALA A 145 25.76 -29.61 -4.12
N VAL A 146 25.34 -29.22 -2.91
CA VAL A 146 23.92 -29.20 -2.52
C VAL A 146 23.15 -28.04 -3.13
N LEU A 147 23.85 -27.03 -3.66
CA LEU A 147 23.23 -25.83 -4.20
C LEU A 147 22.68 -26.06 -5.61
N ASP A 148 21.39 -25.76 -5.80
CA ASP A 148 20.77 -25.75 -7.12
C ASP A 148 20.91 -24.38 -7.80
N TRP A 149 22.02 -24.19 -8.49
CA TRP A 149 22.32 -22.98 -9.23
C TRP A 149 21.35 -22.66 -10.37
N ARG A 150 20.46 -23.59 -10.75
CA ARG A 150 19.40 -23.30 -11.74
C ARG A 150 18.35 -22.34 -11.19
N ASP A 151 18.21 -22.27 -9.87
CA ASP A 151 17.31 -21.34 -9.21
C ASP A 151 18.02 -20.05 -8.79
N TYR A 152 19.32 -19.91 -9.08
CA TYR A 152 20.13 -18.76 -8.70
C TYR A 152 20.02 -17.62 -9.72
N ARG A 153 19.91 -16.39 -9.23
CA ARG A 153 19.93 -15.18 -10.06
C ARG A 153 21.33 -14.60 -10.14
N PHE A 154 21.96 -14.85 -11.29
CA PHE A 154 23.22 -14.20 -11.66
C PHE A 154 23.01 -12.68 -11.76
N LYS A 155 23.94 -11.90 -11.20
CA LYS A 155 23.88 -10.43 -11.07
C LYS A 155 24.70 -9.68 -12.12
N SER A 156 25.46 -10.40 -12.94
CA SER A 156 26.15 -9.84 -14.11
C SER A 156 26.51 -10.92 -15.12
N LEU A 157 26.84 -10.50 -16.35
CA LEU A 157 27.45 -11.40 -17.34
C LEU A 157 28.81 -11.93 -16.88
N ALA A 158 29.61 -11.12 -16.21
CA ALA A 158 30.91 -11.54 -15.70
C ALA A 158 30.79 -12.70 -14.71
N GLU A 159 29.75 -12.68 -13.86
CA GLU A 159 29.47 -13.75 -12.90
C GLU A 159 29.10 -15.07 -13.59
N THR A 160 28.46 -15.05 -14.77
CA THR A 160 28.15 -16.29 -15.50
C THR A 160 29.39 -17.05 -16.01
N ALA A 161 30.59 -16.47 -15.87
CA ALA A 161 31.83 -17.09 -16.30
C ALA A 161 32.07 -18.45 -15.62
N GLY A 162 32.15 -19.51 -16.42
CA GLY A 162 32.35 -20.88 -15.94
C GLY A 162 31.07 -21.61 -15.53
N ALA A 163 29.90 -20.97 -15.62
CA ALA A 163 28.63 -21.67 -15.55
C ALA A 163 28.38 -22.49 -16.83
N ASP A 164 27.63 -23.59 -16.68
CA ASP A 164 27.05 -24.30 -17.82
C ASP A 164 25.90 -23.46 -18.40
N PRO A 165 25.97 -23.01 -19.67
CA PRO A 165 24.92 -22.18 -20.25
C PRO A 165 23.51 -22.82 -20.22
N GLN A 166 23.42 -24.15 -20.10
CA GLN A 166 22.13 -24.84 -19.98
C GLN A 166 21.49 -24.71 -18.59
N GLN A 167 22.25 -24.32 -17.57
CA GLN A 167 21.76 -24.17 -16.19
C GLN A 167 21.41 -22.72 -15.84
N VAL A 168 21.90 -21.74 -16.59
CA VAL A 168 21.56 -20.32 -16.36
C VAL A 168 20.11 -20.07 -16.75
N ARG A 169 19.25 -19.83 -15.75
CA ARG A 169 17.82 -19.53 -15.94
C ARG A 169 17.44 -18.10 -15.57
N LEU A 170 18.15 -17.48 -14.62
CA LEU A 170 17.84 -16.14 -14.14
C LEU A 170 19.09 -15.25 -14.25
N LEU A 171 19.00 -14.16 -15.02
CA LEU A 171 20.08 -13.22 -15.21
C LEU A 171 19.59 -11.78 -14.99
N GLU A 172 20.27 -11.07 -14.11
CA GLU A 172 20.14 -9.65 -13.85
C GLU A 172 21.44 -8.98 -14.27
N ILE A 173 21.36 -7.89 -15.03
CA ILE A 173 22.51 -7.11 -15.48
C ILE A 173 22.30 -5.69 -14.96
N THR A 174 23.11 -5.29 -13.99
CA THR A 174 23.04 -3.95 -13.40
C THR A 174 24.03 -3.01 -14.08
N ASN A 175 23.58 -1.80 -14.43
CA ASN A 175 24.39 -0.71 -15.00
C ASN A 175 25.30 -1.15 -16.17
N PRO A 176 24.76 -1.86 -17.19
CA PRO A 176 25.58 -2.26 -18.33
C PRO A 176 26.16 -1.05 -19.08
N SER A 177 27.35 -1.23 -19.63
CA SER A 177 28.02 -0.24 -20.48
C SER A 177 27.84 -0.48 -21.98
N PHE A 178 27.21 -1.60 -22.37
CA PHE A 178 27.03 -1.98 -23.77
C PHE A 178 25.86 -1.23 -24.42
N ARG A 179 26.02 -0.90 -25.71
CA ARG A 179 24.94 -0.32 -26.54
C ARG A 179 24.03 -1.35 -27.17
N GLU A 180 24.59 -2.52 -27.46
CA GLU A 180 23.89 -3.65 -28.06
C GLU A 180 24.03 -4.85 -27.13
N LEU A 181 22.99 -5.67 -27.05
CA LEU A 181 22.98 -6.85 -26.20
C LEU A 181 24.12 -7.83 -26.59
N PRO A 182 25.03 -8.19 -25.66
CA PRO A 182 26.17 -9.04 -25.98
C PRO A 182 25.75 -10.46 -26.43
N GLY A 183 26.47 -11.00 -27.42
CA GLY A 183 26.16 -12.28 -28.04
C GLY A 183 26.23 -13.48 -27.09
N GLU A 184 26.99 -13.37 -26.00
CA GLU A 184 27.11 -14.40 -24.97
C GLU A 184 25.75 -14.76 -24.33
N ILE A 185 24.82 -13.80 -24.28
CA ILE A 185 23.48 -14.01 -23.69
C ILE A 185 22.70 -15.08 -24.45
N PHE A 186 22.88 -15.16 -25.77
CA PHE A 186 22.13 -16.09 -26.62
C PHE A 186 22.57 -17.55 -26.45
N HIS A 187 23.68 -17.81 -25.73
CA HIS A 187 24.06 -19.17 -25.34
C HIS A 187 23.19 -19.75 -24.22
N PHE A 188 22.51 -18.90 -23.44
CA PHE A 188 21.64 -19.32 -22.34
C PHE A 188 20.26 -19.76 -22.85
N SER A 189 20.21 -20.88 -23.57
CA SER A 189 18.97 -21.38 -24.20
C SER A 189 17.81 -21.72 -23.24
N ASN A 190 18.12 -21.90 -21.96
CA ASN A 190 17.15 -22.13 -20.88
C ASN A 190 16.88 -20.88 -20.02
N LEU A 191 17.29 -19.70 -20.48
CA LEU A 191 17.02 -18.45 -19.76
C LEU A 191 15.52 -18.22 -19.67
N GLU A 192 15.01 -18.08 -18.44
CA GLU A 192 13.61 -17.85 -18.11
C GLU A 192 13.36 -16.40 -17.68
N HIS A 193 14.33 -15.77 -17.03
CA HIS A 193 14.24 -14.40 -16.53
C HIS A 193 15.46 -13.59 -16.95
N LEU A 194 15.24 -12.47 -17.64
CA LEU A 194 16.26 -11.48 -17.97
C LEU A 194 15.83 -10.11 -17.45
N SER A 195 16.66 -9.50 -16.61
CA SER A 195 16.48 -8.15 -16.11
C SER A 195 17.69 -7.30 -16.43
N ILE A 196 17.49 -6.13 -17.02
CA ILE A 196 18.54 -5.15 -17.28
C ILE A 196 18.14 -3.87 -16.56
N VAL A 197 18.89 -3.51 -15.52
CA VAL A 197 18.48 -2.50 -14.54
C VAL A 197 19.52 -1.40 -14.46
N ASN A 198 19.03 -0.16 -14.42
CA ASN A 198 19.82 0.98 -13.98
C ASN A 198 19.60 1.21 -12.48
N LYS A 199 20.68 1.15 -11.70
CA LYS A 199 20.71 1.50 -10.27
C LYS A 199 21.38 2.84 -10.01
N SER A 200 21.61 3.69 -11.03
CA SER A 200 22.08 5.06 -10.81
C SER A 200 21.12 5.82 -9.89
N ASN A 201 21.64 6.81 -9.15
CA ASN A 201 20.81 7.64 -8.30
C ASN A 201 19.69 8.29 -9.11
N TYR A 202 18.49 8.37 -8.53
CA TYR A 202 17.30 8.90 -9.20
C TYR A 202 17.53 10.31 -9.79
N TRP A 203 18.32 11.14 -9.11
CA TRP A 203 18.63 12.51 -9.53
C TRP A 203 19.58 12.61 -10.73
N ASP A 204 20.32 11.53 -11.05
CA ASP A 204 21.35 11.58 -12.09
C ASP A 204 20.74 11.66 -13.49
N ASN A 205 19.48 11.24 -13.69
CA ASN A 205 18.78 11.25 -14.98
C ASN A 205 19.58 10.60 -16.14
N VAL A 206 20.50 9.69 -15.82
CA VAL A 206 21.33 8.98 -16.81
C VAL A 206 20.59 7.72 -17.23
N LYS A 207 20.31 7.57 -18.53
CA LYS A 207 19.80 6.32 -19.12
C LYS A 207 20.94 5.34 -19.38
N LEU A 208 20.63 4.05 -19.36
CA LEU A 208 21.54 3.02 -19.88
C LEU A 208 21.83 3.27 -21.36
N PRO A 209 23.07 2.99 -21.81
CA PRO A 209 23.46 3.14 -23.20
C PRO A 209 22.83 2.07 -24.12
N LEU A 210 22.11 1.09 -23.58
CA LEU A 210 21.44 0.03 -24.34
C LEU A 210 20.40 0.62 -25.30
N GLU A 211 20.62 0.41 -26.60
CA GLU A 211 19.80 0.90 -27.70
C GLU A 211 19.14 -0.25 -28.49
N ASP A 212 19.77 -1.44 -28.56
CA ASP A 212 19.33 -2.56 -29.41
C ASP A 212 19.48 -3.94 -28.72
N LEU A 213 18.46 -4.81 -28.89
CA LEU A 213 18.45 -6.20 -28.42
C LEU A 213 18.86 -7.23 -29.49
N THR A 214 18.94 -6.82 -30.76
CA THR A 214 19.25 -7.65 -31.93
C THR A 214 18.18 -8.69 -32.29
N GLU A 215 18.15 -9.14 -33.55
CA GLU A 215 17.23 -10.22 -34.00
C GLU A 215 17.57 -11.60 -33.40
N GLN A 216 18.75 -11.79 -32.80
CA GLN A 216 19.07 -13.05 -32.11
C GLN A 216 18.29 -13.19 -30.80
N PHE A 217 17.68 -12.11 -30.30
CA PHE A 217 16.89 -12.13 -29.07
C PHE A 217 15.75 -13.16 -29.08
N GLY A 218 15.11 -13.38 -30.24
CA GLY A 218 14.08 -14.40 -30.40
C GLY A 218 14.56 -15.86 -30.25
N SER A 219 15.85 -16.10 -30.05
CA SER A 219 16.40 -17.43 -29.75
C SER A 219 16.11 -17.90 -28.30
N LEU A 220 15.81 -16.97 -27.39
CA LEU A 220 15.58 -17.21 -25.96
C LEU A 220 14.17 -17.77 -25.70
N LYS A 221 13.77 -18.86 -26.36
CA LYS A 221 12.38 -19.38 -26.41
C LYS A 221 11.78 -19.79 -25.06
N ARG A 222 12.61 -19.92 -24.01
CA ARG A 222 12.18 -20.25 -22.63
C ARG A 222 11.94 -19.00 -21.77
N LEU A 223 12.20 -17.80 -22.30
CA LEU A 223 12.06 -16.56 -21.56
C LEU A 223 10.59 -16.34 -21.18
N LYS A 224 10.34 -16.28 -19.88
CA LYS A 224 9.04 -15.97 -19.26
C LYS A 224 8.96 -14.52 -18.81
N SER A 225 10.09 -13.92 -18.44
CA SER A 225 10.13 -12.55 -17.93
C SER A 225 11.26 -11.75 -18.55
N LEU A 226 10.90 -10.61 -19.13
CA LEU A 226 11.83 -9.58 -19.59
C LEU A 226 11.55 -8.27 -18.88
N SER A 227 12.57 -7.71 -18.24
CA SER A 227 12.52 -6.37 -17.64
C SER A 227 13.71 -5.55 -18.12
N ILE A 228 13.45 -4.41 -18.76
CA ILE A 228 14.47 -3.43 -19.14
C ILE A 228 13.96 -2.07 -18.73
N ASN A 229 14.67 -1.39 -17.83
CA ASN A 229 14.27 -0.10 -17.33
C ASN A 229 15.33 0.96 -17.55
N ASN A 230 14.88 2.19 -17.81
CA ASN A 230 15.75 3.36 -17.92
C ASN A 230 16.86 3.20 -18.98
N ALA A 231 16.51 2.73 -20.18
CA ALA A 231 17.43 2.52 -21.30
C ALA A 231 17.09 3.42 -22.51
N SER A 232 17.98 3.46 -23.50
CA SER A 232 17.82 4.26 -24.72
C SER A 232 17.17 3.47 -25.87
N ILE A 233 16.37 2.46 -25.55
CA ILE A 233 15.69 1.58 -26.51
C ILE A 233 14.53 2.32 -27.17
N LYS A 234 14.55 2.39 -28.51
CA LYS A 234 13.48 2.99 -29.34
C LYS A 234 12.59 1.97 -30.03
N HIS A 235 13.16 0.82 -30.38
CA HIS A 235 12.48 -0.27 -31.07
C HIS A 235 12.90 -1.61 -30.46
N LEU A 236 12.01 -2.60 -30.51
CA LEU A 236 12.33 -3.99 -30.18
C LEU A 236 12.43 -4.80 -31.48
N PRO A 237 13.30 -5.83 -31.53
CA PRO A 237 13.47 -6.67 -32.72
C PRO A 237 12.19 -7.44 -33.04
N ALA A 238 11.94 -7.70 -34.33
CA ALA A 238 10.76 -8.44 -34.77
C ALA A 238 10.74 -9.87 -34.18
N SER A 239 11.92 -10.45 -33.99
CA SER A 239 12.14 -11.73 -33.31
C SER A 239 11.57 -11.84 -31.88
N LEU A 240 11.27 -10.73 -31.19
CA LEU A 240 10.63 -10.73 -29.86
C LEU A 240 9.34 -11.57 -29.85
N THR A 241 8.65 -11.60 -30.98
CA THR A 241 7.40 -12.33 -31.22
C THR A 241 7.58 -13.86 -31.18
N ASN A 242 8.82 -14.35 -31.25
CA ASN A 242 9.16 -15.77 -31.09
C ASN A 242 9.16 -16.22 -29.62
N LEU A 243 9.12 -15.29 -28.66
CA LEU A 243 9.13 -15.57 -27.22
C LEU A 243 7.73 -15.98 -26.75
N THR A 244 7.21 -17.10 -27.25
CA THR A 244 5.83 -17.52 -26.99
C THR A 244 5.57 -17.88 -25.53
N ALA A 245 6.62 -18.15 -24.75
CA ALA A 245 6.55 -18.42 -23.30
C ALA A 245 6.53 -17.15 -22.44
N LEU A 246 6.62 -15.96 -23.02
CA LEU A 246 6.72 -14.70 -22.29
C LEU A 246 5.41 -14.42 -21.53
N GLU A 247 5.52 -14.25 -20.22
CA GLU A 247 4.44 -13.94 -19.28
C GLU A 247 4.51 -12.49 -18.80
N ASN A 248 5.74 -11.97 -18.62
CA ASN A 248 6.00 -10.62 -18.14
C ASN A 248 6.88 -9.86 -19.14
N LEU A 249 6.40 -8.73 -19.62
CA LEU A 249 7.19 -7.79 -20.41
C LEU A 249 7.11 -6.41 -19.77
N ASN A 250 8.22 -5.97 -19.19
CA ASN A 250 8.40 -4.63 -18.66
C ASN A 250 9.49 -3.90 -19.43
N ILE A 251 9.12 -2.86 -20.16
CA ILE A 251 10.03 -1.94 -20.85
C ILE A 251 9.66 -0.54 -20.40
N SER A 252 10.10 -0.10 -19.22
CA SER A 252 9.71 1.21 -18.67
C SER A 252 10.84 2.23 -18.70
N LEU A 253 10.50 3.52 -18.68
CA LEU A 253 11.45 4.64 -18.68
C LEU A 253 12.43 4.55 -19.86
N CYS A 254 11.99 4.02 -21.00
CA CYS A 254 12.81 3.88 -22.20
C CYS A 254 12.51 5.01 -23.19
N GLU A 255 12.65 4.77 -24.49
CA GLU A 255 12.23 5.69 -25.55
C GLU A 255 11.36 4.98 -26.59
N LEU A 256 10.68 3.90 -26.17
CA LEU A 256 10.01 2.97 -27.08
C LEU A 256 8.89 3.67 -27.85
N GLU A 257 8.96 3.65 -29.17
CA GLU A 257 7.98 4.31 -30.05
C GLU A 257 6.82 3.39 -30.44
N GLU A 258 7.09 2.09 -30.56
CA GLU A 258 6.11 1.05 -30.86
C GLU A 258 6.59 -0.33 -30.41
N LEU A 259 5.65 -1.27 -30.29
CA LEU A 259 5.94 -2.70 -30.18
C LEU A 259 5.73 -3.37 -31.54
N PRO A 260 6.49 -4.44 -31.87
CA PRO A 260 6.16 -5.31 -32.99
C PRO A 260 4.69 -5.78 -32.90
N GLU A 261 3.94 -5.72 -34.01
CA GLU A 261 2.48 -5.94 -33.99
C GLU A 261 2.09 -7.29 -33.34
N ALA A 262 2.84 -8.35 -33.62
CA ALA A 262 2.55 -9.68 -33.08
C ALA A 262 2.82 -9.82 -31.56
N THR A 263 3.47 -8.85 -30.91
CA THR A 263 3.58 -8.81 -29.44
C THR A 263 2.19 -8.72 -28.80
N TRP A 264 1.24 -8.05 -29.46
CA TRP A 264 -0.16 -7.94 -29.04
C TRP A 264 -0.99 -9.22 -29.27
N LYS A 265 -0.32 -10.34 -29.58
CA LYS A 265 -0.91 -11.67 -29.80
C LYS A 265 -0.16 -12.77 -29.04
N LEU A 266 0.73 -12.42 -28.10
CA LEU A 266 1.47 -13.39 -27.29
C LEU A 266 0.51 -14.16 -26.37
N PRO A 267 0.50 -15.51 -26.42
CA PRO A 267 -0.57 -16.31 -25.81
C PRO A 267 -0.50 -16.39 -24.29
N HIS A 268 0.69 -16.19 -23.71
CA HIS A 268 0.94 -16.34 -22.27
C HIS A 268 1.24 -15.01 -21.58
N LEU A 269 1.22 -13.88 -22.29
CA LEU A 269 1.55 -12.57 -21.72
C LEU A 269 0.46 -12.13 -20.73
N GLN A 270 0.85 -12.00 -19.46
CA GLN A 270 -0.02 -11.65 -18.33
C GLN A 270 0.17 -10.19 -17.91
N TYR A 271 1.40 -9.69 -17.93
CA TYR A 271 1.75 -8.34 -17.51
C TYR A 271 2.54 -7.64 -18.61
N LEU A 272 1.98 -6.54 -19.11
CA LEU A 272 2.60 -5.69 -20.12
C LEU A 272 2.75 -4.28 -19.56
N ILE A 273 3.97 -3.92 -19.19
CA ILE A 273 4.29 -2.65 -18.53
C ILE A 273 5.20 -1.84 -19.47
N LEU A 274 4.69 -0.71 -19.94
CA LEU A 274 5.31 0.16 -20.93
C LEU A 274 5.32 1.62 -20.46
N THR A 275 5.35 1.82 -19.14
CA THR A 275 5.29 3.14 -18.50
C THR A 275 6.44 4.03 -18.94
N ASP A 276 6.15 5.30 -19.18
CA ASP A 276 7.15 6.33 -19.49
C ASP A 276 7.97 5.99 -20.76
N ASN A 277 7.27 6.00 -21.88
CA ASN A 277 7.79 5.74 -23.23
C ASN A 277 7.21 6.74 -24.24
N LYS A 278 7.37 6.47 -25.54
CA LYS A 278 6.93 7.35 -26.64
C LYS A 278 5.87 6.67 -27.52
N LEU A 279 5.11 5.71 -26.97
CA LEU A 279 4.09 4.98 -27.72
C LEU A 279 3.00 5.93 -28.22
N LYS A 280 2.74 5.92 -29.53
CA LYS A 280 1.70 6.76 -30.17
C LYS A 280 0.41 6.01 -30.43
N THR A 281 0.48 4.69 -30.61
CA THR A 281 -0.68 3.86 -30.91
C THR A 281 -0.57 2.48 -30.26
N ILE A 282 -1.74 1.91 -29.97
CA ILE A 282 -1.95 0.49 -29.69
C ILE A 282 -2.79 -0.07 -30.85
N PRO A 283 -2.48 -1.26 -31.40
CA PRO A 283 -3.23 -1.82 -32.51
C PRO A 283 -4.69 -2.10 -32.13
N THR A 284 -5.60 -1.93 -33.08
CA THR A 284 -7.04 -2.17 -32.86
C THR A 284 -7.34 -3.66 -32.72
N GLU A 285 -6.64 -4.51 -33.47
CA GLU A 285 -6.76 -5.96 -33.42
C GLU A 285 -5.68 -6.54 -32.49
N MET A 286 -6.10 -7.10 -31.36
CA MET A 286 -5.22 -7.77 -30.40
C MET A 286 -5.90 -8.99 -29.79
N HIS A 287 -5.10 -9.98 -29.40
CA HIS A 287 -5.58 -11.19 -28.75
C HIS A 287 -4.57 -11.64 -27.70
N LEU A 288 -4.77 -11.18 -26.47
CA LEU A 288 -3.92 -11.49 -25.32
C LEU A 288 -4.77 -12.23 -24.28
N PRO A 289 -5.01 -13.54 -24.47
CA PRO A 289 -5.96 -14.30 -23.66
C PRO A 289 -5.54 -14.44 -22.19
N ALA A 290 -4.25 -14.21 -21.90
CA ALA A 290 -3.67 -14.26 -20.57
C ALA A 290 -3.51 -12.89 -19.89
N LEU A 291 -3.68 -11.77 -20.61
CA LEU A 291 -3.35 -10.43 -20.11
C LEU A 291 -4.24 -10.04 -18.93
N GLN A 292 -3.61 -9.70 -17.82
CA GLN A 292 -4.25 -9.27 -16.57
C GLN A 292 -4.04 -7.78 -16.34
N THR A 293 -2.81 -7.29 -16.60
CA THR A 293 -2.43 -5.90 -16.37
C THR A 293 -1.73 -5.31 -17.58
N LEU A 294 -2.21 -4.15 -18.01
CA LEU A 294 -1.55 -3.28 -18.98
C LEU A 294 -1.23 -1.95 -18.31
N SER A 295 0.04 -1.52 -18.30
CA SER A 295 0.39 -0.13 -18.03
C SER A 295 1.00 0.52 -19.26
N VAL A 296 0.41 1.63 -19.67
CA VAL A 296 0.86 2.49 -20.78
C VAL A 296 0.91 3.95 -20.31
N GLU A 297 1.10 4.16 -19.02
CA GLU A 297 1.17 5.49 -18.42
C GLU A 297 2.32 6.32 -19.01
N LYS A 298 2.15 7.64 -19.03
CA LYS A 298 3.18 8.59 -19.51
C LYS A 298 3.69 8.22 -20.92
N ASN A 299 2.78 8.07 -21.87
CA ASN A 299 3.08 7.83 -23.28
C ASN A 299 2.48 8.95 -24.14
N GLN A 300 2.43 8.75 -25.46
CA GLN A 300 1.90 9.71 -26.43
C GLN A 300 0.62 9.18 -27.10
N LEU A 301 -0.16 8.37 -26.38
CA LEU A 301 -1.37 7.75 -26.91
C LEU A 301 -2.52 8.76 -27.02
N HIS A 302 -3.10 8.88 -28.21
CA HIS A 302 -4.31 9.70 -28.41
C HIS A 302 -5.62 8.92 -28.26
N ARG A 303 -5.55 7.59 -28.30
CA ARG A 303 -6.72 6.69 -28.20
C ARG A 303 -6.33 5.34 -27.59
N LEU A 304 -7.30 4.69 -26.96
CA LEU A 304 -7.25 3.28 -26.60
C LEU A 304 -8.27 2.48 -27.44
N PRO A 305 -7.90 1.30 -27.96
CA PRO A 305 -8.84 0.46 -28.70
C PRO A 305 -9.86 -0.21 -27.75
N GLU A 306 -11.12 -0.26 -28.18
CA GLU A 306 -12.23 -0.89 -27.43
C GLU A 306 -11.99 -2.39 -27.16
N THR A 307 -11.16 -3.05 -27.97
CA THR A 307 -10.79 -4.46 -27.80
C THR A 307 -9.99 -4.73 -26.52
N LEU A 308 -9.37 -3.72 -25.90
CA LEU A 308 -8.70 -3.87 -24.61
C LEU A 308 -9.68 -4.30 -23.52
N THR A 309 -10.84 -3.66 -23.41
CA THR A 309 -11.85 -3.99 -22.39
C THR A 309 -12.53 -5.34 -22.66
N LYS A 310 -12.25 -5.97 -23.82
CA LYS A 310 -12.82 -7.27 -24.23
C LYS A 310 -11.87 -8.44 -23.99
N GLN A 311 -10.64 -8.21 -23.51
CA GLN A 311 -9.70 -9.29 -23.20
C GLN A 311 -10.22 -10.11 -22.00
N ALA A 312 -10.17 -11.43 -22.08
CA ALA A 312 -10.87 -12.31 -21.14
C ALA A 312 -10.40 -12.17 -19.68
N LYS A 313 -9.11 -11.89 -19.47
CA LYS A 313 -8.49 -11.84 -18.16
C LYS A 313 -8.06 -10.44 -17.72
N ILE A 314 -8.27 -9.40 -18.54
CA ILE A 314 -7.83 -8.05 -18.16
C ILE A 314 -8.59 -7.61 -16.91
N ARG A 315 -7.84 -7.11 -15.94
CA ARG A 315 -8.35 -6.58 -14.67
C ARG A 315 -7.92 -5.15 -14.46
N LEU A 316 -6.79 -4.75 -15.02
CA LEU A 316 -6.19 -3.45 -14.76
C LEU A 316 -5.58 -2.84 -16.02
N ILE A 317 -5.94 -1.60 -16.30
CA ILE A 317 -5.39 -0.75 -17.36
C ILE A 317 -4.97 0.57 -16.74
N ARG A 318 -3.66 0.80 -16.62
CA ARG A 318 -3.09 2.09 -16.22
C ARG A 318 -2.75 2.91 -17.45
N ALA A 319 -3.39 4.07 -17.60
CA ALA A 319 -3.29 4.86 -18.83
C ALA A 319 -3.06 6.36 -18.60
N SER A 320 -2.90 6.80 -17.35
CA SER A 320 -2.64 8.20 -16.98
C SER A 320 -1.46 8.83 -17.71
N GLY A 321 -1.50 10.15 -17.90
CA GLY A 321 -0.40 10.90 -18.51
C GLY A 321 -0.30 10.68 -20.02
N ASN A 322 -1.43 10.45 -20.69
CA ASN A 322 -1.50 10.35 -22.13
C ASN A 322 -2.39 11.47 -22.73
N PRO A 323 -2.07 11.96 -23.93
CA PRO A 323 -2.86 12.99 -24.62
C PRO A 323 -4.14 12.42 -25.26
N PHE A 324 -4.95 11.66 -24.52
CA PHE A 324 -6.23 11.14 -24.99
C PHE A 324 -7.19 12.29 -25.29
N GLU A 325 -7.91 12.26 -26.40
CA GLU A 325 -9.00 13.24 -26.65
C GLU A 325 -10.36 12.69 -26.23
N SER A 326 -10.54 11.38 -26.37
CA SER A 326 -11.75 10.64 -25.99
C SER A 326 -11.40 9.18 -25.70
N LEU A 327 -12.30 8.48 -25.02
CA LEU A 327 -12.23 7.03 -24.84
C LEU A 327 -13.50 6.37 -25.40
N PRO A 328 -13.40 5.12 -25.93
CA PRO A 328 -14.58 4.34 -26.25
C PRO A 328 -15.52 4.18 -25.04
N GLU A 329 -16.83 4.11 -25.29
CA GLU A 329 -17.86 4.02 -24.23
C GLU A 329 -17.62 2.86 -23.26
N SER A 330 -17.08 1.73 -23.75
CA SER A 330 -16.78 0.55 -22.92
C SER A 330 -15.85 0.86 -21.73
N PHE A 331 -14.96 1.85 -21.86
CA PHE A 331 -14.07 2.28 -20.78
C PHE A 331 -14.81 3.00 -19.65
N GLY A 332 -15.97 3.60 -19.91
CA GLY A 332 -16.83 4.18 -18.86
C GLY A 332 -17.43 3.15 -17.90
N PHE A 333 -17.40 1.87 -18.28
CA PHE A 333 -17.90 0.74 -17.50
C PHE A 333 -16.80 -0.23 -17.04
N PHE A 334 -15.56 -0.03 -17.50
CA PHE A 334 -14.44 -0.88 -17.11
C PHE A 334 -13.87 -0.42 -15.77
N LYS A 335 -14.17 -1.18 -14.71
CA LYS A 335 -13.76 -0.84 -13.32
C LYS A 335 -12.25 -0.67 -13.15
N GLY A 336 -11.45 -1.46 -13.86
CA GLY A 336 -10.00 -1.47 -13.75
C GLY A 336 -9.28 -0.37 -14.52
N LEU A 337 -9.94 0.71 -14.90
CA LEU A 337 -9.28 1.82 -15.61
C LEU A 337 -8.71 2.83 -14.61
N GLU A 338 -7.38 2.89 -14.54
CA GLU A 338 -6.66 3.90 -13.78
C GLU A 338 -6.29 5.09 -14.69
N LEU A 339 -6.82 6.24 -14.30
CA LEU A 339 -6.62 7.57 -14.88
C LEU A 339 -6.57 8.57 -13.72
N THR A 340 -5.86 9.68 -13.89
CA THR A 340 -5.96 10.79 -12.92
C THR A 340 -7.38 11.35 -12.89
N MET A 341 -7.80 11.95 -11.77
CA MET A 341 -9.13 12.58 -11.68
C MET A 341 -9.41 13.64 -12.76
N PRO A 342 -8.46 14.54 -13.10
CA PRO A 342 -8.64 15.46 -14.21
C PRO A 342 -8.88 14.75 -15.55
N GLU A 343 -8.19 13.63 -15.81
CA GLU A 343 -8.41 12.82 -17.01
C GLU A 343 -9.78 12.12 -16.98
N LYS A 344 -10.18 11.54 -15.84
CA LYS A 344 -11.51 10.91 -15.68
C LYS A 344 -12.62 11.91 -15.96
N LYS A 345 -12.60 13.09 -15.34
CA LYS A 345 -13.59 14.17 -15.54
C LYS A 345 -13.67 14.61 -17.01
N ARG A 346 -12.55 14.56 -17.73
CA ARG A 346 -12.46 14.99 -19.13
C ARG A 346 -12.89 13.90 -20.13
N LEU A 347 -12.63 12.64 -19.82
CA LEU A 347 -12.75 11.52 -20.76
C LEU A 347 -13.97 10.63 -20.53
N LEU A 348 -14.55 10.63 -19.32
CA LEU A 348 -15.60 9.71 -18.90
C LEU A 348 -16.82 10.46 -18.35
N ASP A 349 -17.98 9.82 -18.35
CA ASP A 349 -19.14 10.32 -17.59
C ASP A 349 -18.93 10.05 -16.09
N THR A 350 -18.44 11.09 -15.41
CA THR A 350 -18.30 11.13 -13.95
C THR A 350 -19.50 11.77 -13.26
N SER A 351 -20.65 11.91 -13.93
CA SER A 351 -21.83 12.53 -13.31
C SER A 351 -22.44 11.61 -12.26
N TYR A 352 -22.53 12.11 -11.02
CA TYR A 352 -23.32 11.45 -9.99
C TYR A 352 -24.82 11.62 -10.27
N LYS A 353 -25.60 10.53 -10.14
CA LYS A 353 -27.03 10.52 -10.47
C LYS A 353 -27.95 10.57 -9.24
N GLY A 354 -27.39 10.79 -8.04
CA GLY A 354 -28.15 10.68 -6.79
C GLY A 354 -28.38 9.22 -6.39
N ALA A 355 -28.56 8.99 -5.09
CA ALA A 355 -28.85 7.65 -4.55
C ALA A 355 -30.12 7.03 -5.18
N ASP A 356 -31.14 7.86 -5.41
CA ASP A 356 -32.41 7.50 -6.06
C ASP A 356 -32.34 7.36 -7.59
N GLY A 357 -31.18 7.66 -8.21
CA GLY A 357 -30.98 7.68 -9.65
C GLY A 357 -31.74 8.79 -10.40
N LYS A 358 -32.36 9.75 -9.70
CA LYS A 358 -33.20 10.81 -10.31
C LYS A 358 -32.46 12.13 -10.51
N GLY A 359 -31.14 12.12 -10.37
CA GLY A 359 -30.27 13.30 -10.45
C GLY A 359 -30.03 13.96 -9.10
N THR A 360 -29.10 14.91 -9.08
CA THR A 360 -28.76 15.69 -7.89
C THR A 360 -29.70 16.88 -7.70
N ILE A 361 -29.88 17.32 -6.46
CA ILE A 361 -30.54 18.58 -6.10
C ILE A 361 -29.49 19.61 -5.69
N LYS A 362 -29.87 20.89 -5.56
CA LYS A 362 -28.96 21.93 -5.08
C LYS A 362 -28.79 21.83 -3.55
N TRP A 363 -27.56 21.99 -3.07
CA TRP A 363 -27.22 22.15 -1.65
C TRP A 363 -26.50 23.47 -1.39
N ASP A 364 -26.31 23.82 -0.12
CA ASP A 364 -25.51 24.96 0.32
C ASP A 364 -24.16 24.45 0.80
N ASP A 365 -23.04 24.89 0.20
CA ASP A 365 -21.71 24.48 0.64
C ASP A 365 -21.25 25.22 1.92
N THR A 366 -21.83 26.39 2.20
CA THR A 366 -21.34 27.25 3.28
C THR A 366 -21.59 26.67 4.67
N VAL A 367 -22.57 25.77 4.82
CA VAL A 367 -22.87 25.12 6.10
C VAL A 367 -21.79 24.13 6.55
N TYR A 368 -20.98 23.61 5.62
CA TYR A 368 -19.91 22.66 5.91
C TYR A 368 -18.58 23.33 6.27
N GLU A 369 -18.42 24.60 5.91
CA GLU A 369 -17.19 25.38 6.08
C GLU A 369 -17.21 26.15 7.40
N ALA A 370 -16.08 26.21 8.12
CA ALA A 370 -15.98 27.02 9.33
C ALA A 370 -15.74 28.51 9.05
N GLN A 371 -15.39 28.87 7.81
CA GLN A 371 -14.88 30.20 7.43
C GLN A 371 -15.77 31.38 7.89
N GLN A 372 -17.08 31.19 7.98
CA GLN A 372 -18.02 32.24 8.39
C GLN A 372 -18.19 32.35 9.91
N ASP A 373 -17.77 31.34 10.67
CA ASP A 373 -17.83 31.33 12.13
C ASP A 373 -16.55 31.93 12.72
N LYS A 374 -16.64 33.19 13.14
CA LYS A 374 -15.51 33.93 13.70
C LYS A 374 -14.94 33.29 14.97
N ALA A 375 -15.77 32.63 15.78
CA ALA A 375 -15.32 32.02 17.02
C ALA A 375 -14.50 30.76 16.74
N LEU A 376 -14.93 29.95 15.78
CA LEU A 376 -14.20 28.76 15.34
C LEU A 376 -12.91 29.10 14.58
N ILE A 377 -12.93 30.18 13.80
CA ILE A 377 -11.79 30.56 12.94
C ILE A 377 -10.69 31.33 13.70
N ALA A 378 -11.02 32.09 14.74
CA ALA A 378 -10.03 32.92 15.44
C ALA A 378 -8.78 32.13 15.91
N PRO A 379 -8.89 30.94 16.53
CA PRO A 379 -7.71 30.14 16.88
C PRO A 379 -6.88 29.68 15.68
N VAL A 380 -7.53 29.38 14.54
CA VAL A 380 -6.85 29.03 13.28
C VAL A 380 -6.09 30.23 12.70
N GLU A 381 -6.65 31.45 12.84
CA GLU A 381 -5.94 32.67 12.45
C GLU A 381 -4.69 32.94 13.30
N ASP A 382 -4.75 32.60 14.59
CA ASP A 382 -3.60 32.71 15.49
C ASP A 382 -2.47 31.75 15.08
N ILE A 383 -2.80 30.49 14.73
CA ILE A 383 -1.84 29.52 14.16
C ILE A 383 -1.20 30.07 12.88
N ILE A 384 -2.02 30.55 11.93
CA ILE A 384 -1.52 31.13 10.67
C ILE A 384 -0.56 32.30 10.93
N LYS A 385 -0.82 33.09 11.97
CA LYS A 385 0.04 34.22 12.34
C LYS A 385 1.34 33.75 13.00
N GLU A 386 1.26 32.82 13.94
CA GLU A 386 2.39 32.24 14.66
C GLU A 386 3.41 31.62 13.70
N HIS A 387 2.93 30.82 12.75
CA HIS A 387 3.76 30.15 11.75
C HIS A 387 4.04 30.99 10.49
N LYS A 388 3.71 32.29 10.52
CA LYS A 388 4.00 33.26 9.43
C LYS A 388 3.37 32.90 8.06
N LEU A 389 2.25 32.19 8.07
CA LEU A 389 1.49 31.77 6.87
C LEU A 389 0.54 32.86 6.32
N GLY A 390 0.70 34.11 6.74
CA GLY A 390 -0.24 35.21 6.46
C GLY A 390 -0.53 35.45 4.97
N ARG A 391 0.43 35.16 4.08
CA ARG A 391 0.24 35.24 2.62
C ARG A 391 -0.82 34.26 2.11
N TYR A 392 -0.97 33.11 2.76
CA TYR A 392 -1.88 32.03 2.40
C TYR A 392 -3.16 32.02 3.25
N LYS A 393 -3.30 32.95 4.19
CA LYS A 393 -4.41 33.03 5.16
C LYS A 393 -5.78 32.75 4.54
N LYS A 394 -6.15 33.51 3.50
CA LYS A 394 -7.48 33.39 2.88
C LYS A 394 -7.77 31.96 2.37
N VAL A 395 -6.75 31.31 1.83
CA VAL A 395 -6.87 29.98 1.22
C VAL A 395 -6.89 28.89 2.29
N LEU A 396 -5.96 28.95 3.25
CA LEU A 396 -5.94 28.00 4.37
C LEU A 396 -7.26 28.02 5.13
N LEU A 397 -7.79 29.22 5.45
CA LEU A 397 -9.10 29.35 6.10
C LEU A 397 -10.27 28.82 5.25
N SER A 398 -10.15 28.78 3.92
CA SER A 398 -11.20 28.21 3.06
C SER A 398 -11.23 26.69 3.06
N LEU A 399 -10.16 26.05 3.55
CA LEU A 399 -10.07 24.59 3.67
C LEU A 399 -10.59 24.08 5.01
N VAL A 400 -10.94 24.95 5.96
CA VAL A 400 -11.37 24.52 7.31
C VAL A 400 -12.84 24.10 7.33
N LYS A 401 -13.11 22.87 7.73
CA LYS A 401 -14.48 22.35 7.94
C LYS A 401 -15.01 22.72 9.32
N ARG A 402 -16.33 22.94 9.40
CA ARG A 402 -17.08 23.02 10.66
C ARG A 402 -17.46 21.62 11.11
N THR A 403 -16.80 21.14 12.16
CA THR A 403 -16.85 19.75 12.57
C THR A 403 -17.70 19.60 13.83
N VAL A 404 -18.50 18.53 13.92
CA VAL A 404 -19.08 18.09 15.19
C VAL A 404 -18.25 16.92 15.69
N GLY A 405 -17.50 17.15 16.77
CA GLY A 405 -16.71 16.14 17.44
C GLY A 405 -17.51 15.43 18.53
N PHE A 406 -17.15 14.19 18.82
CA PHE A 406 -17.72 13.36 19.87
C PHE A 406 -16.59 12.79 20.72
N ASN A 407 -16.73 12.87 22.04
CA ASN A 407 -15.86 12.16 22.98
C ASN A 407 -16.67 11.11 23.74
N GLN A 408 -16.13 9.90 23.82
CA GLN A 408 -16.73 8.84 24.61
C GLN A 408 -16.63 9.22 26.10
N THR A 409 -17.70 8.99 26.86
CA THR A 409 -17.78 9.41 28.27
C THR A 409 -17.84 8.22 29.22
N GLN A 410 -18.96 7.52 29.26
CA GLN A 410 -19.20 6.40 30.15
C GLN A 410 -19.83 5.23 29.40
N ALA A 411 -19.71 4.03 29.97
CA ALA A 411 -20.40 2.86 29.44
C ALA A 411 -21.92 3.08 29.38
N GLU A 412 -22.56 2.51 28.37
CA GLU A 412 -24.00 2.57 28.17
C GLU A 412 -24.75 1.66 29.15
N ASP A 413 -25.85 2.18 29.71
CA ASP A 413 -26.77 1.45 30.60
C ASP A 413 -28.12 1.14 29.94
N TYR A 414 -28.38 1.70 28.76
CA TYR A 414 -29.60 1.61 27.96
C TYR A 414 -30.86 2.17 28.65
N ILE A 415 -30.68 3.04 29.65
CA ILE A 415 -31.80 3.70 30.35
C ILE A 415 -32.33 4.88 29.52
N GLU A 416 -31.42 5.70 29.00
CA GLU A 416 -31.74 6.83 28.13
C GLU A 416 -31.83 6.32 26.68
N ILE A 417 -32.96 6.58 26.02
CA ILE A 417 -33.20 6.17 24.64
C ILE A 417 -32.81 7.31 23.71
N GLY A 418 -32.04 7.01 22.67
CA GLY A 418 -31.70 7.99 21.64
C GLY A 418 -30.61 8.98 22.06
N ASN A 419 -29.75 8.63 23.03
CA ASN A 419 -28.51 9.35 23.29
C ASN A 419 -27.47 9.10 22.17
N HIS A 420 -26.42 9.91 22.08
CA HIS A 420 -25.27 9.56 21.25
C HIS A 420 -24.55 8.34 21.83
N ARG A 421 -24.30 7.34 20.98
CA ARG A 421 -23.61 6.11 21.38
C ARG A 421 -22.75 5.57 20.25
N PHE A 422 -21.60 5.01 20.63
CA PHE A 422 -20.74 4.22 19.77
C PHE A 422 -20.61 2.81 20.36
N GLY A 423 -20.77 1.79 19.52
CA GLY A 423 -20.81 0.38 19.93
C GLY A 423 -22.14 -0.09 20.55
N GLY A 424 -22.26 -1.39 20.77
CA GLY A 424 -23.43 -2.09 21.32
C GLY A 424 -24.59 -2.26 20.35
N ARG A 425 -25.79 -1.85 20.78
CA ARG A 425 -27.05 -2.10 20.07
C ARG A 425 -27.78 -0.79 19.78
N PRO A 426 -28.40 -0.61 18.61
CA PRO A 426 -29.09 0.63 18.25
C PRO A 426 -30.48 0.73 18.91
N ASP A 427 -30.92 1.95 19.24
CA ASP A 427 -32.30 2.19 19.72
C ASP A 427 -33.32 2.29 18.58
N LEU A 428 -33.40 1.27 17.70
CA LEU A 428 -34.32 1.29 16.56
C LEU A 428 -35.79 1.16 17.00
N PRO A 429 -36.75 1.78 16.25
CA PRO A 429 -38.19 1.58 16.45
C PRO A 429 -38.58 0.11 16.58
N GLN A 430 -39.60 -0.16 17.40
CA GLN A 430 -39.96 -1.52 17.83
C GLN A 430 -40.24 -2.49 16.66
N ASP A 431 -40.76 -1.98 15.54
CA ASP A 431 -41.12 -2.70 14.33
C ASP A 431 -39.96 -2.86 13.33
N ILE A 432 -38.83 -2.18 13.55
CA ILE A 432 -37.63 -2.33 12.74
C ILE A 432 -36.75 -3.43 13.32
N ALA A 433 -36.44 -4.42 12.49
CA ALA A 433 -35.53 -5.52 12.81
C ALA A 433 -34.07 -5.05 12.79
N PHE A 434 -33.19 -5.83 13.43
CA PHE A 434 -31.76 -5.58 13.32
C PHE A 434 -31.30 -5.85 11.88
N PRO A 435 -30.51 -4.96 11.24
CA PRO A 435 -30.11 -5.11 9.84
C PRO A 435 -29.31 -6.40 9.58
N THR A 436 -29.60 -7.07 8.45
CA THR A 436 -28.92 -8.31 8.04
C THR A 436 -28.56 -8.29 6.57
N PHE A 437 -27.53 -9.05 6.18
CA PHE A 437 -27.14 -9.30 4.80
C PHE A 437 -26.90 -10.80 4.56
N HIS A 438 -26.91 -11.22 3.29
CA HIS A 438 -26.64 -12.60 2.90
C HIS A 438 -25.24 -12.70 2.28
N ASP A 439 -24.38 -13.55 2.86
CA ASP A 439 -23.11 -13.89 2.25
C ASP A 439 -23.28 -15.07 1.28
N LYS A 440 -22.77 -14.93 0.06
CA LYS A 440 -22.93 -15.92 -1.01
C LYS A 440 -21.93 -17.07 -0.90
N HIS A 441 -20.79 -16.86 -0.26
CA HIS A 441 -19.74 -17.87 -0.15
C HIS A 441 -20.12 -18.93 0.90
N GLU A 442 -20.55 -18.47 2.07
CA GLU A 442 -21.05 -19.29 3.15
C GLU A 442 -22.52 -19.67 3.00
N ASN A 443 -23.25 -18.99 2.12
CA ASN A 443 -24.69 -19.18 1.91
C ASN A 443 -25.48 -19.04 3.24
N LYS A 444 -25.09 -18.06 4.05
CA LYS A 444 -25.64 -17.78 5.39
C LYS A 444 -26.07 -16.31 5.50
N GLN A 445 -27.03 -16.04 6.39
CA GLN A 445 -27.44 -14.68 6.74
C GLN A 445 -26.66 -14.21 7.97
N PHE A 446 -26.13 -13.00 7.90
CA PHE A 446 -25.36 -12.36 8.96
C PHE A 446 -25.95 -11.01 9.32
N HIS A 447 -25.68 -10.55 10.54
CA HIS A 447 -26.01 -9.23 11.03
C HIS A 447 -24.94 -8.24 10.61
N TYR A 448 -25.32 -6.99 10.34
CA TYR A 448 -24.35 -5.93 10.22
C TYR A 448 -23.75 -5.57 11.59
N GLU A 449 -22.49 -5.21 11.65
CA GLU A 449 -21.86 -4.61 12.82
C GLU A 449 -22.47 -3.23 13.09
N PHE A 450 -22.93 -2.97 14.32
CA PHE A 450 -23.44 -1.66 14.71
C PHE A 450 -22.29 -0.77 15.19
N ILE A 451 -22.14 0.39 14.56
CA ILE A 451 -21.03 1.30 14.81
C ILE A 451 -21.45 2.45 15.72
N ALA A 452 -22.53 3.16 15.38
CA ALA A 452 -22.94 4.34 16.12
C ALA A 452 -24.41 4.71 15.95
N GLN A 453 -24.99 5.41 16.94
CA GLN A 453 -26.20 6.21 16.77
C GLN A 453 -25.92 7.68 17.10
N ILE A 454 -26.39 8.58 16.24
CA ILE A 454 -26.19 10.02 16.37
C ILE A 454 -27.57 10.70 16.39
N ASN A 455 -27.95 11.24 17.55
CA ASN A 455 -29.17 12.02 17.70
C ASN A 455 -29.01 13.40 17.07
N CYS A 456 -29.59 13.57 15.89
CA CYS A 456 -29.43 14.78 15.09
C CYS A 456 -30.16 15.98 15.72
N GLU A 457 -31.23 15.74 16.48
CA GLU A 457 -31.96 16.76 17.24
C GLU A 457 -31.11 17.36 18.36
N GLN A 458 -30.35 16.53 19.09
CA GLN A 458 -29.47 16.99 20.18
C GLN A 458 -28.32 17.87 19.67
N ILE A 459 -27.82 17.63 18.45
CA ILE A 459 -26.73 18.41 17.83
C ILE A 459 -27.21 19.51 16.89
N ALA A 460 -28.52 19.73 16.74
CA ALA A 460 -29.08 20.72 15.79
C ALA A 460 -28.57 22.15 16.04
N HIS A 461 -28.16 22.48 17.27
CA HIS A 461 -27.59 23.78 17.63
C HIS A 461 -26.09 23.92 17.30
N LEU A 462 -25.42 22.82 16.93
CA LEU A 462 -23.97 22.78 16.66
C LEU A 462 -23.65 22.84 15.16
N GLN A 463 -24.61 22.56 14.28
CA GLN A 463 -24.40 22.33 12.85
C GLN A 463 -25.67 22.61 12.03
N ASP A 464 -25.52 22.83 10.71
CA ASP A 464 -26.62 23.16 9.78
C ASP A 464 -26.70 22.23 8.54
N TYR A 465 -25.95 21.11 8.54
CA TYR A 465 -25.83 20.18 7.40
C TYR A 465 -26.50 18.81 7.58
N LEU A 466 -26.58 18.26 8.80
CA LEU A 466 -27.38 17.08 9.13
C LEU A 466 -28.84 17.50 9.39
N PRO A 467 -29.81 16.57 9.30
CA PRO A 467 -31.19 16.83 9.70
C PRO A 467 -31.28 17.44 11.11
N CYS A 468 -32.16 18.42 11.34
CA CYS A 468 -32.33 18.99 12.68
C CYS A 468 -33.24 18.16 13.61
N THR A 469 -33.72 17.01 13.14
CA THR A 469 -34.64 16.11 13.85
C THR A 469 -34.20 14.67 13.68
N GLY A 470 -34.61 13.80 14.61
CA GLY A 470 -34.41 12.37 14.48
C GLY A 470 -33.00 11.90 14.82
N SER A 471 -32.69 10.67 14.44
CA SER A 471 -31.41 10.00 14.71
C SER A 471 -30.91 9.22 13.49
N LEU A 472 -29.59 9.19 13.32
CA LEU A 472 -28.88 8.35 12.36
C LEU A 472 -28.29 7.13 13.05
N PHE A 473 -28.35 5.97 12.40
CA PHE A 473 -27.80 4.71 12.88
C PHE A 473 -26.88 4.14 11.82
N PHE A 474 -25.64 3.84 12.20
CA PHE A 474 -24.56 3.45 11.31
C PHE A 474 -24.22 1.98 11.50
N PHE A 475 -24.24 1.24 10.40
CA PHE A 475 -23.94 -0.18 10.35
C PHE A 475 -22.95 -0.48 9.24
N PHE A 476 -22.16 -1.52 9.45
CA PHE A 476 -21.09 -1.95 8.55
C PHE A 476 -21.10 -3.48 8.44
N LYS A 477 -20.82 -4.07 7.28
CA LYS A 477 -20.89 -5.54 7.15
C LYS A 477 -19.81 -6.27 7.92
N SER A 478 -18.54 -5.96 7.62
CA SER A 478 -17.33 -6.51 8.26
C SER A 478 -16.08 -5.99 7.55
N ILE A 479 -15.00 -5.80 8.29
CA ILE A 479 -13.69 -5.39 7.76
C ILE A 479 -13.16 -6.39 6.72
N GLN A 480 -13.49 -7.68 6.89
CA GLN A 480 -13.02 -8.77 6.04
C GLN A 480 -13.57 -8.70 4.61
N LEU A 481 -14.58 -7.85 4.38
CA LEU A 481 -15.19 -7.65 3.08
C LEU A 481 -14.62 -6.44 2.32
N PHE A 482 -13.70 -5.66 2.92
CA PHE A 482 -12.94 -4.66 2.17
C PHE A 482 -12.05 -5.32 1.10
N GLY A 483 -11.83 -4.62 -0.02
CA GLY A 483 -11.05 -5.13 -1.16
C GLY A 483 -11.82 -6.07 -2.09
N PHE A 484 -12.99 -6.57 -1.68
CA PHE A 484 -13.94 -7.19 -2.61
C PHE A 484 -14.76 -6.12 -3.33
N ASP A 485 -15.26 -6.49 -4.51
CA ASP A 485 -15.94 -5.62 -5.47
C ASP A 485 -17.39 -5.28 -5.02
N ASN A 486 -17.54 -4.83 -3.76
CA ASN A 486 -18.79 -4.68 -3.02
C ASN A 486 -18.98 -3.21 -2.59
N ASN A 487 -19.85 -2.48 -3.28
CA ASN A 487 -20.15 -1.07 -2.94
C ASN A 487 -21.24 -0.93 -1.86
N ASP A 488 -21.74 -2.03 -1.30
CA ASP A 488 -22.90 -2.08 -0.37
C ASP A 488 -22.49 -2.46 1.07
N LEU A 489 -21.26 -2.13 1.45
CA LEU A 489 -20.69 -2.45 2.77
C LEU A 489 -21.31 -1.63 3.91
N ALA A 490 -21.73 -0.40 3.63
CA ALA A 490 -22.38 0.47 4.60
C ALA A 490 -23.90 0.28 4.58
N HIS A 491 -24.51 0.39 5.76
CA HIS A 491 -25.95 0.52 5.89
C HIS A 491 -26.26 1.61 6.91
N VAL A 492 -26.97 2.66 6.49
CA VAL A 492 -27.29 3.81 7.34
C VAL A 492 -28.80 4.00 7.38
N ILE A 493 -29.36 4.04 8.59
CA ILE A 493 -30.80 4.24 8.81
C ILE A 493 -31.00 5.63 9.42
N TYR A 494 -31.93 6.40 8.85
CA TYR A 494 -32.41 7.64 9.43
C TYR A 494 -33.84 7.46 9.95
N ILE A 495 -34.05 7.74 11.24
CA ILE A 495 -35.37 7.76 11.86
C ILE A 495 -35.71 9.20 12.23
N GLU A 496 -36.71 9.77 11.57
CA GLU A 496 -37.05 11.19 11.73
C GLU A 496 -37.71 11.52 13.07
N ASP A 497 -38.48 10.60 13.64
CA ASP A 497 -39.22 10.78 14.91
C ASP A 497 -38.59 9.96 16.04
N ASN A 498 -37.82 10.63 16.90
CA ASN A 498 -37.16 10.03 18.05
C ASN A 498 -38.14 9.46 19.10
N SER A 499 -39.42 9.86 19.09
CA SER A 499 -40.42 9.33 20.02
C SER A 499 -40.80 7.86 19.73
N THR A 500 -40.46 7.38 18.53
CA THR A 500 -40.71 5.99 18.10
C THR A 500 -39.62 5.00 18.53
N LEU A 501 -38.48 5.51 19.00
CA LEU A 501 -37.32 4.69 19.34
C LEU A 501 -37.61 3.77 20.53
N ALA A 502 -37.04 2.57 20.48
CA ALA A 502 -37.13 1.58 21.54
C ALA A 502 -35.73 1.09 21.90
N SER A 503 -35.47 0.88 23.19
CA SER A 503 -34.15 0.49 23.70
C SER A 503 -33.55 -0.72 22.95
N GLY A 504 -32.31 -0.57 22.49
CA GLY A 504 -31.56 -1.61 21.77
C GLY A 504 -31.30 -2.87 22.59
N LYS A 505 -31.44 -2.81 23.93
CA LYS A 505 -31.35 -3.97 24.83
C LYS A 505 -32.31 -5.11 24.49
N ARG A 506 -33.35 -4.80 23.70
CA ARG A 506 -34.30 -5.78 23.15
C ARG A 506 -33.63 -6.78 22.19
N PHE A 507 -32.61 -6.37 21.44
CA PHE A 507 -31.91 -7.26 20.53
C PHE A 507 -31.08 -8.30 21.31
N LYS A 508 -31.16 -9.55 20.88
CA LYS A 508 -30.44 -10.70 21.47
C LYS A 508 -29.48 -11.22 20.40
N LEU A 509 -28.29 -10.63 20.37
CA LEU A 509 -27.24 -10.92 19.39
C LEU A 509 -26.22 -11.86 20.03
N GLN A 510 -25.65 -12.76 19.24
CA GLN A 510 -24.54 -13.64 19.59
C GLN A 510 -23.39 -13.42 18.60
N GLU A 511 -22.17 -13.80 18.97
CA GLU A 511 -20.97 -13.67 18.12
C GLU A 511 -21.16 -14.31 16.73
N GLU A 512 -21.74 -15.51 16.70
CA GLU A 512 -22.07 -16.29 15.50
C GLU A 512 -23.11 -15.65 14.56
N ASP A 513 -23.79 -14.59 14.99
CA ASP A 513 -24.70 -13.80 14.15
C ASP A 513 -23.95 -12.87 13.19
N PHE A 514 -22.67 -12.56 13.47
CA PHE A 514 -21.84 -11.63 12.69
C PHE A 514 -20.84 -12.37 11.78
N PHE A 515 -20.37 -11.68 10.74
CA PHE A 515 -19.39 -12.21 9.81
C PHE A 515 -17.97 -11.92 10.32
N GLU A 516 -17.32 -12.92 10.90
CA GLU A 516 -15.93 -12.86 11.39
C GLU A 516 -15.65 -11.71 12.39
N LEU A 517 -16.65 -11.32 13.18
CA LEU A 517 -16.50 -10.37 14.28
C LEU A 517 -16.18 -11.13 15.58
N ILE A 518 -14.89 -11.28 15.86
CA ILE A 518 -14.38 -11.93 17.07
C ILE A 518 -14.85 -11.14 18.30
N ASP A 519 -15.24 -11.84 19.37
CA ASP A 519 -15.78 -11.28 20.62
C ASP A 519 -17.18 -10.64 20.52
N GLY A 520 -17.76 -10.59 19.32
CA GLY A 520 -19.13 -10.13 19.08
C GLY A 520 -19.28 -8.60 19.09
N GLU A 521 -20.39 -8.10 19.61
CA GLU A 521 -20.71 -6.67 19.54
C GLU A 521 -19.67 -5.77 20.26
N TYR A 522 -19.34 -4.63 19.65
CA TYR A 522 -18.47 -3.63 20.27
C TYR A 522 -19.02 -3.13 21.61
N ALA A 523 -18.14 -2.81 22.55
CA ALA A 523 -18.47 -2.29 23.86
C ALA A 523 -19.21 -0.94 23.72
N PRO A 524 -20.35 -0.76 24.40
CA PRO A 524 -21.16 0.43 24.20
C PRO A 524 -20.74 1.58 25.09
N TYR A 525 -20.47 2.74 24.49
CA TYR A 525 -20.15 3.98 25.19
C TYR A 525 -21.06 5.13 24.77
N LYS A 526 -21.57 5.87 25.76
CA LYS A 526 -22.21 7.17 25.54
C LYS A 526 -21.17 8.16 25.03
N ALA A 527 -21.62 9.17 24.27
CA ALA A 527 -20.75 10.24 23.81
C ALA A 527 -21.36 11.63 24.03
N GLU A 528 -20.49 12.61 24.26
CA GLU A 528 -20.86 14.03 24.29
C GLU A 528 -20.42 14.72 23.00
N ALA A 529 -21.34 15.47 22.39
CA ALA A 529 -21.09 16.19 21.15
C ALA A 529 -20.66 17.63 21.39
N PHE A 530 -19.79 18.14 20.54
CA PHE A 530 -19.36 19.54 20.57
C PHE A 530 -18.95 20.05 19.20
N VAL A 531 -19.02 21.36 19.00
CA VAL A 531 -18.47 21.99 17.78
C VAL A 531 -16.95 22.11 17.87
N SER A 532 -16.30 21.87 16.73
CA SER A 532 -14.85 21.97 16.50
C SER A 532 -14.57 22.37 15.05
N VAL A 533 -13.29 22.33 14.66
CA VAL A 533 -12.81 22.54 13.30
C VAL A 533 -11.91 21.38 12.86
N SER A 534 -11.75 21.21 11.56
CA SER A 534 -10.79 20.27 10.98
C SER A 534 -10.16 20.86 9.71
N ALA A 535 -8.86 20.63 9.52
CA ALA A 535 -8.10 20.99 8.34
C ALA A 535 -7.71 19.71 7.56
N PRO A 536 -7.57 19.79 6.22
CA PRO A 536 -7.18 18.64 5.41
C PRO A 536 -5.78 18.15 5.75
N SER A 537 -5.54 16.87 5.49
CA SER A 537 -4.19 16.35 5.50
C SER A 537 -3.43 16.73 4.24
N PHE A 538 -2.21 17.23 4.41
CA PHE A 538 -1.33 17.60 3.30
C PHE A 538 -0.32 16.50 2.96
N TYR A 539 -0.25 15.42 3.72
CA TYR A 539 0.68 14.31 3.50
C TYR A 539 0.55 13.71 2.08
N ALA A 540 -0.66 13.28 1.70
CA ALA A 540 -0.95 12.75 0.37
C ALA A 540 -1.49 13.82 -0.61
N HIS A 541 -0.96 15.04 -0.57
CA HIS A 541 -1.44 16.15 -1.39
C HIS A 541 -1.39 15.86 -2.91
N HIS A 542 -0.39 15.10 -3.36
CA HIS A 542 -0.20 14.72 -4.76
C HIS A 542 -1.30 13.77 -5.29
N GLN A 543 -1.92 12.97 -4.40
CA GLN A 543 -3.09 12.16 -4.74
C GLN A 543 -4.38 12.97 -4.60
N ASN A 544 -4.48 13.80 -3.56
CA ASN A 544 -5.68 14.57 -3.20
C ASN A 544 -5.75 15.97 -3.85
N THR A 545 -5.36 16.06 -5.12
CA THR A 545 -5.25 17.33 -5.87
C THR A 545 -6.55 18.13 -5.97
N TYR A 546 -7.71 17.48 -5.79
CA TYR A 546 -9.02 18.14 -5.78
C TYR A 546 -9.16 19.16 -4.62
N LEU A 547 -8.40 19.00 -3.53
CA LEU A 547 -8.35 19.95 -2.42
C LEU A 547 -7.84 21.32 -2.88
N PHE A 548 -7.06 21.36 -3.97
CA PHE A 548 -6.49 22.57 -4.54
C PHE A 548 -7.24 23.00 -5.81
N GLU A 549 -8.51 22.64 -5.95
CA GLU A 549 -9.39 23.26 -6.93
C GLU A 549 -10.09 24.51 -6.33
N GLY A 550 -10.77 25.32 -7.15
CA GLY A 550 -11.59 26.43 -6.68
C GLY A 550 -10.85 27.47 -5.83
N LYS A 551 -11.32 27.69 -4.59
CA LYS A 551 -10.78 28.70 -3.65
C LYS A 551 -9.31 28.46 -3.29
N ALA A 552 -8.86 27.19 -3.35
CA ALA A 552 -7.51 26.79 -2.95
C ALA A 552 -6.54 26.56 -4.10
N LYS A 553 -6.92 26.94 -5.32
CA LYS A 553 -6.10 26.76 -6.53
C LYS A 553 -4.69 27.33 -6.47
N SER A 554 -4.47 28.40 -5.71
CA SER A 554 -3.13 28.97 -5.57
C SER A 554 -2.13 28.11 -4.79
N LEU A 555 -2.59 27.02 -4.13
CA LEU A 555 -1.73 26.06 -3.43
C LEU A 555 -1.29 24.89 -4.33
N ALA A 556 -1.93 24.65 -5.47
CA ALA A 556 -1.70 23.45 -6.29
C ALA A 556 -0.24 23.26 -6.72
N ASP A 557 0.47 24.36 -7.02
CA ASP A 557 1.85 24.36 -7.50
C ASP A 557 2.84 24.83 -6.41
N LYS A 558 2.59 24.46 -5.14
CA LYS A 558 3.38 24.91 -3.98
C LYS A 558 3.93 23.73 -3.18
N GLU A 559 4.58 22.78 -3.85
CA GLU A 559 5.10 21.53 -3.28
C GLU A 559 5.89 21.75 -1.98
N ASP A 560 6.95 22.56 -2.00
CA ASP A 560 7.74 22.88 -0.79
C ASP A 560 6.88 23.39 0.39
N LEU A 561 5.85 24.19 0.11
CA LEU A 561 4.94 24.68 1.16
C LEU A 561 4.02 23.56 1.65
N LEU A 562 3.48 22.74 0.77
CA LEU A 562 2.54 21.68 1.13
C LEU A 562 3.21 20.64 2.05
N GLU A 563 4.48 20.33 1.81
CA GLU A 563 5.30 19.49 2.69
C GLU A 563 5.44 20.11 4.10
N ASP A 564 5.69 21.42 4.18
CA ASP A 564 5.83 22.16 5.45
C ASP A 564 4.50 22.34 6.21
N LEU A 565 3.34 22.24 5.54
CA LEU A 565 2.03 22.55 6.14
C LEU A 565 1.60 21.52 7.19
N TYR A 566 2.18 20.32 7.21
CA TYR A 566 1.87 19.32 8.24
C TYR A 566 2.15 19.88 9.64
N GLU A 567 3.41 20.26 9.92
CA GLU A 567 3.84 20.77 11.23
C GLU A 567 3.36 22.20 11.49
N THR A 568 3.23 23.01 10.44
CA THR A 568 2.97 24.46 10.58
C THR A 568 1.50 24.85 10.55
N TYR A 569 0.60 23.94 10.17
CA TYR A 569 -0.83 24.24 10.03
C TYR A 569 -1.74 23.07 10.40
N GLU A 570 -1.59 21.92 9.75
CA GLU A 570 -2.47 20.75 9.93
C GLU A 570 -2.47 20.25 11.38
N GLU A 571 -1.29 19.92 11.91
CA GLU A 571 -1.14 19.38 13.25
C GLU A 571 -1.56 20.40 14.33
N PRO A 572 -1.13 21.67 14.29
CA PRO A 572 -1.62 22.69 15.23
C PRO A 572 -3.15 22.85 15.22
N VAL A 573 -3.78 22.83 14.04
CA VAL A 573 -5.25 22.93 13.94
C VAL A 573 -5.93 21.70 14.53
N ARG A 574 -5.38 20.50 14.28
CA ARG A 574 -5.87 19.24 14.85
C ARG A 574 -5.88 19.27 16.39
N PHE A 575 -4.84 19.85 16.99
CA PHE A 575 -4.70 19.93 18.46
C PHE A 575 -5.50 21.05 19.12
N LEU A 576 -6.20 21.92 18.38
CA LEU A 576 -7.07 22.92 18.98
C LEU A 576 -8.16 22.30 19.87
N LYS A 577 -8.77 21.21 19.38
CA LYS A 577 -9.79 20.46 20.11
C LYS A 577 -9.97 19.07 19.51
N GLU A 578 -9.27 18.11 20.11
CA GLU A 578 -9.32 16.71 19.70
C GLU A 578 -10.69 16.07 19.99
N PHE A 579 -11.01 15.07 19.17
CA PHE A 579 -12.23 14.28 19.26
C PHE A 579 -11.92 12.80 19.02
N ASP A 580 -12.69 11.93 19.66
CA ASP A 580 -12.64 10.48 19.43
C ASP A 580 -13.28 10.12 18.10
N HIS A 581 -14.41 10.75 17.78
CA HIS A 581 -15.17 10.54 16.55
C HIS A 581 -15.69 11.87 16.03
N ALA A 582 -16.05 11.96 14.75
CA ALA A 582 -16.51 13.24 14.19
C ALA A 582 -17.44 13.10 12.99
N VAL A 583 -18.24 14.14 12.77
CA VAL A 583 -19.00 14.38 11.54
C VAL A 583 -18.41 15.61 10.85
N ASN A 584 -18.30 15.55 9.51
CA ASN A 584 -17.75 16.63 8.68
C ASN A 584 -16.35 17.05 9.14
N SER A 585 -15.44 16.07 9.26
CA SER A 585 -14.01 16.25 9.50
C SER A 585 -13.22 15.98 8.22
N TYR A 586 -11.93 16.31 8.24
CA TYR A 586 -10.92 15.66 7.42
C TYR A 586 -10.19 14.59 8.23
N VAL A 587 -9.43 13.77 7.53
CA VAL A 587 -8.62 12.72 8.11
C VAL A 587 -7.22 12.73 7.48
N PHE A 588 -6.25 12.25 8.25
CA PHE A 588 -4.96 11.82 7.74
C PHE A 588 -5.16 10.63 6.79
N THR A 589 -4.46 10.64 5.66
CA THR A 589 -4.49 9.55 4.70
C THR A 589 -3.14 9.48 4.00
N GLN A 590 -2.66 8.26 3.79
CA GLN A 590 -1.45 7.99 3.00
C GLN A 590 -1.77 7.92 1.49
N HIS A 591 -3.06 7.82 1.16
CA HIS A 591 -3.58 7.56 -0.18
C HIS A 591 -4.69 8.55 -0.58
N GLU A 592 -5.60 8.15 -1.45
CA GLU A 592 -6.81 8.91 -1.73
C GLU A 592 -7.65 9.08 -0.46
N SER A 593 -8.06 10.32 -0.17
CA SER A 593 -9.01 10.62 0.91
C SER A 593 -10.35 9.91 0.72
N PRO A 594 -11.12 9.68 1.80
CA PRO A 594 -12.42 9.01 1.73
C PRO A 594 -13.39 9.65 0.71
N GLU A 595 -13.40 10.97 0.59
CA GLU A 595 -14.21 11.69 -0.40
C GLU A 595 -13.76 11.41 -1.85
N LEU A 596 -12.46 11.31 -2.08
CA LEU A 596 -11.91 10.96 -3.38
C LEU A 596 -12.20 9.49 -3.72
N GLN A 597 -12.06 8.57 -2.77
CA GLN A 597 -12.43 7.17 -2.94
C GLN A 597 -13.92 7.00 -3.26
N ALA A 598 -14.79 7.74 -2.56
CA ALA A 598 -16.23 7.75 -2.83
C ALA A 598 -16.53 8.27 -4.25
N ALA A 599 -15.91 9.38 -4.67
CA ALA A 599 -16.08 9.91 -6.01
C ALA A 599 -15.52 8.98 -7.11
N LEU A 600 -14.44 8.27 -6.84
CA LEU A 600 -13.88 7.28 -7.74
C LEU A 600 -14.81 6.07 -7.92
N SER A 601 -15.46 5.64 -6.83
CA SER A 601 -16.32 4.45 -6.79
C SER A 601 -17.75 4.73 -7.25
N LEU A 602 -18.31 5.86 -6.84
CA LEU A 602 -19.72 6.22 -7.03
C LEU A 602 -19.93 7.39 -8.00
N LYS A 603 -18.85 7.96 -8.57
CA LYS A 603 -18.84 9.15 -9.45
C LYS A 603 -19.11 10.46 -8.68
N GLY A 604 -19.15 11.59 -9.39
CA GLY A 604 -19.29 12.93 -8.82
C GLY A 604 -17.94 13.63 -8.61
N ASN A 605 -17.98 14.89 -8.17
CA ASN A 605 -16.75 15.58 -7.76
C ASN A 605 -16.44 15.21 -6.31
N PRO A 606 -15.17 14.95 -5.95
CA PRO A 606 -14.80 14.69 -4.55
C PRO A 606 -15.27 15.77 -3.57
N GLN A 607 -15.29 17.04 -4.00
CA GLN A 607 -15.78 18.17 -3.19
C GLN A 607 -17.28 18.12 -2.86
N ASP A 608 -18.05 17.30 -3.59
CA ASP A 608 -19.49 17.12 -3.39
C ASP A 608 -19.78 15.97 -2.42
N TRP A 609 -18.74 15.25 -1.97
CA TRP A 609 -18.80 14.22 -0.94
C TRP A 609 -18.34 14.80 0.41
N ILE A 610 -18.88 14.26 1.50
CA ILE A 610 -18.46 14.58 2.87
C ILE A 610 -18.32 13.32 3.69
N ILE A 611 -17.42 13.33 4.67
CA ILE A 611 -17.39 12.34 5.73
C ILE A 611 -18.63 12.57 6.62
N LEU A 612 -19.62 11.70 6.45
CA LEU A 612 -20.84 11.64 7.25
C LEU A 612 -20.55 11.20 8.68
N LEU A 613 -19.59 10.28 8.87
CA LEU A 613 -19.10 9.88 10.19
C LEU A 613 -17.68 9.31 10.07
N GLN A 614 -16.75 9.82 10.87
CA GLN A 614 -15.45 9.25 11.16
C GLN A 614 -15.49 8.55 12.51
N VAL A 615 -15.06 7.29 12.55
CA VAL A 615 -14.94 6.50 13.76
C VAL A 615 -13.49 6.04 13.89
N LYS A 616 -12.78 6.59 14.87
CA LYS A 616 -11.39 6.24 15.14
C LYS A 616 -11.25 4.98 15.97
N SER A 617 -10.11 4.31 15.86
CA SER A 617 -9.73 3.22 16.77
C SER A 617 -9.66 3.71 18.23
N ARG A 618 -10.72 3.44 19.00
CA ARG A 618 -10.91 3.84 20.41
C ARG A 618 -11.69 2.75 21.14
N GLY A 619 -11.25 2.40 22.35
CA GLY A 619 -11.86 1.28 23.08
C GLY A 619 -11.52 -0.04 22.39
N ASP A 620 -12.54 -0.81 22.03
CA ASP A 620 -12.44 -2.05 21.28
C ASP A 620 -12.75 -1.88 19.78
N PHE A 621 -12.94 -0.65 19.29
CA PHE A 621 -12.81 -0.38 17.86
C PHE A 621 -11.35 -0.48 17.46
N GLN A 622 -11.04 -1.51 16.67
CA GLN A 622 -9.72 -1.70 16.08
C GLN A 622 -9.89 -2.33 14.71
N TRP A 623 -9.47 -1.62 13.68
CA TRP A 623 -9.49 -2.13 12.31
C TRP A 623 -8.09 -2.03 11.70
N GLY A 624 -7.53 -3.16 11.27
CA GLY A 624 -6.13 -3.20 10.82
C GLY A 624 -5.14 -2.81 11.93
N ASP A 625 -4.09 -2.08 11.57
CA ASP A 625 -3.10 -1.52 12.49
C ASP A 625 -3.53 -0.12 12.94
N ALA A 626 -4.50 -0.10 13.86
CA ALA A 626 -5.09 1.11 14.46
C ALA A 626 -5.77 2.07 13.45
N GLY A 627 -6.49 1.51 12.48
CA GLY A 627 -7.19 2.27 11.44
C GLY A 627 -8.48 2.96 11.86
N ASP A 628 -8.92 3.90 11.02
CA ASP A 628 -10.15 4.68 11.18
C ASP A 628 -11.19 4.25 10.12
N LEU A 629 -12.46 4.21 10.49
CA LEU A 629 -13.59 3.90 9.61
C LEU A 629 -14.34 5.18 9.19
N PHE A 630 -14.71 5.28 7.91
CA PHE A 630 -15.33 6.47 7.33
C PHE A 630 -16.60 6.14 6.56
N PHE A 631 -17.73 6.70 6.99
CA PHE A 631 -18.96 6.75 6.21
C PHE A 631 -18.97 8.06 5.42
N VAL A 632 -19.17 7.99 4.10
CA VAL A 632 -19.07 9.11 3.18
C VAL A 632 -20.36 9.23 2.37
N ILE A 633 -20.95 10.42 2.31
CA ILE A 633 -22.20 10.68 1.60
C ILE A 633 -22.07 11.87 0.66
N HIS A 634 -22.77 11.82 -0.47
CA HIS A 634 -22.86 12.95 -1.37
C HIS A 634 -23.82 14.02 -0.80
N LYS A 635 -23.42 15.29 -0.83
CA LYS A 635 -24.18 16.42 -0.24
C LYS A 635 -25.62 16.54 -0.74
N SER A 636 -25.84 16.26 -2.03
CA SER A 636 -27.19 16.15 -2.61
C SER A 636 -28.09 15.15 -1.87
N ASP A 637 -27.57 13.96 -1.57
CA ASP A 637 -28.37 12.90 -0.97
C ASP A 637 -28.59 13.17 0.51
N LEU A 638 -27.58 13.73 1.19
CA LEU A 638 -27.77 14.26 2.54
C LEU A 638 -28.87 15.33 2.59
N THR A 639 -28.90 16.25 1.61
CA THR A 639 -29.95 17.27 1.51
C THR A 639 -31.33 16.65 1.25
N LYS A 640 -31.41 15.54 0.51
CA LYS A 640 -32.65 14.75 0.33
C LYS A 640 -33.02 13.91 1.56
N LYS A 641 -32.13 13.78 2.55
CA LYS A 641 -32.18 12.79 3.63
C LYS A 641 -32.25 11.35 3.11
N ASP A 642 -31.60 11.08 1.98
CA ASP A 642 -31.49 9.76 1.38
C ASP A 642 -30.14 9.13 1.72
N PHE A 643 -30.15 8.17 2.64
CA PHE A 643 -28.95 7.50 3.13
C PHE A 643 -28.73 6.12 2.48
N SER A 644 -29.41 5.84 1.37
CA SER A 644 -29.35 4.52 0.71
C SER A 644 -28.07 4.27 -0.10
N ASN A 645 -27.27 5.30 -0.38
CA ASN A 645 -26.01 5.20 -1.13
C ASN A 645 -24.83 5.85 -0.37
N VAL A 646 -24.65 5.46 0.89
CA VAL A 646 -23.50 5.85 1.69
C VAL A 646 -22.31 4.96 1.35
N PHE A 647 -21.21 5.56 0.93
CA PHE A 647 -19.94 4.88 0.74
C PHE A 647 -19.27 4.64 2.09
N ILE A 648 -18.52 3.56 2.22
CA ILE A 648 -17.69 3.33 3.40
C ILE A 648 -16.28 2.91 2.98
N THR A 649 -15.31 3.44 3.69
CA THR A 649 -13.90 3.05 3.53
C THR A 649 -13.20 3.13 4.88
N MET A 650 -11.93 2.72 4.89
CA MET A 650 -11.08 2.67 6.06
C MET A 650 -9.66 3.08 5.64
N GLU A 651 -8.92 3.67 6.57
CA GLU A 651 -7.49 3.95 6.44
C GLU A 651 -6.79 3.28 7.63
N SER A 652 -5.69 2.57 7.39
CA SER A 652 -4.87 1.89 8.40
C SER A 652 -3.40 2.16 8.11
N SER A 653 -2.57 2.11 9.16
CA SER A 653 -1.11 2.26 9.02
C SER A 653 -0.47 1.15 8.18
#